data_AF-A0A954QSP7-F1
#
_entry.id   AF-A0A954QSP7-F1
#
_cell.length_a   1.000
_cell.length_b   1.000
_cell.length_c   1.000
_cell.angle_alpha   90.00
_cell.angle_beta   90.00
_cell.angle_gamma   90.00
#
_symmetry.space_group_name_H-M   'P 1'
#
loop_
_entity.id
_entity.type
_entity.pdbx_description
1 polymer ?
#
loop_
_entity_poly.entity_id
_entity_poly.type
_entity_poly.pdbx_seq_one_letter_code
_entity_poly.pdbx_strand_id
1 'polypeptide(L)'
;TPLYMSPEQLCGRVDWLDGRTDIYAMGVMLYELLVGRTPFDARNLAELEQQVLHRDPKPISQRAPHVPPELDEIFGKCCAKRVEDRYANANALVDDLQALLAELPEGESMVSPFAVEGRYLPLSERRSVTSRGSSQGTSRISGRRKTLRQASLLDETLELKRPKPLWRRWAVPSSILLFAICLGGLMLWRSPEIPEITPPEQPSAEPTLSAAIPPTVPSTDTQESQAPKTPDRPFRVSKASDATHHTIAAAIAAAEVGETITILPGTYFESLQIDRAVRLVGEGSREDIVIVGENRSALVVEFNEQSEAVASGDASAVIELVNLTLEGNKTGQENFNTIEVKRGSLTLSQCNVNSRSWDCVKLLPQSSLSAQLCRFRSSTHPAISAKQTSGLFVADCNFDIRPLTLDSPSIPLGIQASDSAGLVQRCTFVGSGAANGIHWKDTNQHVSIEDADFQNCEIGLLAQACNDIHVSSTTGTHFSGCANGLLLEGCTSVIDDCDIQCAEGKIGIRIVDQAELPQAAKVQLNHCIVSGYETGLSIEHAHVSALNLKCERSTHAGVQLVRKGHLRMETSLISANDNYGIYVQDAIADISACEFLNSGYVGIYLDASSAGSNFKQCTLAQNQVGLMMVAGAVKLEQCDYVSNSVGVLVSTYEKLELEPPAEVVPVSIDIVGGEFQKNSEGHLLVWGPCRISVDGWNGAPPSEMPTPNVIEGLDVKLETNVYEITDKSRKNNAL
;
A
#
# COMPACT_ATOMS: atom_id res chain seq x y z
N THR A 1 -22.35 -5.71 2.16
CA THR A 1 -23.57 -5.42 1.36
C THR A 1 -24.81 -5.56 2.23
N PRO A 2 -25.75 -4.59 2.26
CA PRO A 2 -26.92 -4.60 3.16
C PRO A 2 -27.90 -5.77 2.99
N LEU A 3 -27.87 -6.46 1.85
CA LEU A 3 -28.78 -7.56 1.49
C LEU A 3 -28.73 -8.77 2.44
N TYR A 4 -27.64 -8.92 3.21
CA TYR A 4 -27.43 -10.02 4.17
C TYR A 4 -27.61 -9.58 5.63
N MET A 5 -27.91 -8.30 5.88
CA MET A 5 -28.05 -7.78 7.24
C MET A 5 -29.32 -8.31 7.89
N SER A 6 -29.21 -8.69 9.16
CA SER A 6 -30.36 -9.11 9.96
C SER A 6 -31.26 -7.94 10.37
N PRO A 7 -32.53 -8.20 10.75
CA PRO A 7 -33.45 -7.20 11.30
C PRO A 7 -32.84 -6.31 12.39
N GLU A 8 -32.12 -6.90 13.34
CA GLU A 8 -31.49 -6.18 14.45
C GLU A 8 -30.28 -5.33 14.01
N GLN A 9 -29.54 -5.75 12.96
CA GLN A 9 -28.50 -4.93 12.34
C GLN A 9 -29.10 -3.72 11.63
N LEU A 10 -30.20 -3.89 10.90
CA LEU A 10 -30.89 -2.79 10.20
C LEU A 10 -31.54 -1.80 11.17
N CYS A 11 -32.09 -2.28 12.30
CA CYS A 11 -32.63 -1.42 13.35
C CYS A 11 -31.56 -0.78 14.26
N GLY A 12 -30.27 -1.06 14.07
CA GLY A 12 -29.20 -0.54 14.92
C GLY A 12 -29.26 -1.01 16.38
N ARG A 13 -29.84 -2.19 16.65
CA ARG A 13 -29.96 -2.74 18.02
C ARG A 13 -28.70 -3.49 18.43
N VAL A 14 -27.66 -2.72 18.75
CA VAL A 14 -26.32 -3.24 19.11
C VAL A 14 -26.36 -4.28 20.24
N ASP A 15 -27.26 -4.13 21.20
CA ASP A 15 -27.40 -5.05 22.35
C ASP A 15 -27.87 -6.46 21.96
N TRP A 16 -28.40 -6.65 20.75
CA TRP A 16 -28.96 -7.92 20.25
C TRP A 16 -28.06 -8.59 19.21
N LEU A 17 -26.89 -8.01 18.91
CA LEU A 17 -25.93 -8.54 17.96
C LEU A 17 -25.10 -9.66 18.61
N ASP A 18 -25.53 -10.90 18.42
CA ASP A 18 -24.75 -12.10 18.72
C ASP A 18 -24.60 -12.99 17.47
N GLY A 19 -23.98 -14.17 17.61
CA GLY A 19 -23.72 -15.09 16.49
C GLY A 19 -24.98 -15.55 15.72
N ARG A 20 -26.19 -15.29 16.23
CA ARG A 20 -27.45 -15.54 15.51
C ARG A 20 -27.71 -14.52 14.40
N THR A 21 -26.96 -13.43 14.38
CA THR A 21 -26.86 -12.49 13.25
C THR A 21 -26.23 -13.18 12.04
N ASP A 22 -25.13 -13.91 12.26
CA ASP A 22 -24.45 -14.67 11.20
C ASP A 22 -25.31 -15.83 10.69
N ILE A 23 -26.13 -16.44 11.56
CA ILE A 23 -27.10 -17.47 11.18
C ILE A 23 -28.16 -16.91 10.23
N TYR A 24 -28.60 -15.66 10.43
CA TYR A 24 -29.51 -14.99 9.50
C TYR A 24 -28.84 -14.78 8.13
N ALA A 25 -27.63 -14.24 8.12
CA ALA A 25 -26.86 -14.01 6.89
C ALA A 25 -26.61 -15.34 6.14
N MET A 26 -26.32 -16.43 6.87
CA MET A 26 -26.19 -17.77 6.31
C MET A 26 -27.48 -18.26 5.65
N GLY A 27 -28.64 -18.01 6.26
CA GLY A 27 -29.95 -18.33 5.66
C GLY A 27 -30.20 -17.56 4.36
N VAL A 28 -29.83 -16.28 4.31
CA VAL A 28 -29.89 -15.45 3.09
C VAL A 28 -28.97 -15.99 1.99
N MET A 29 -27.73 -16.36 2.33
CA MET A 29 -26.78 -16.95 1.39
C MET A 29 -27.26 -18.31 0.88
N LEU A 30 -27.79 -19.17 1.75
CA LEU A 30 -28.35 -20.46 1.37
C LEU A 30 -29.49 -20.29 0.35
N TYR A 31 -30.39 -19.34 0.60
CA TYR A 31 -31.45 -19.00 -0.34
C TYR A 31 -30.88 -18.53 -1.68
N GLU A 32 -29.90 -17.62 -1.66
CA GLU A 32 -29.29 -17.08 -2.87
C GLU A 32 -28.57 -18.14 -3.70
N LEU A 33 -27.83 -19.06 -3.07
CA LEU A 33 -27.15 -20.15 -3.77
C LEU A 33 -28.12 -21.08 -4.50
N LEU A 34 -29.30 -21.32 -3.93
CA LEU A 34 -30.30 -22.24 -4.47
C LEU A 34 -31.28 -21.57 -5.43
N VAL A 35 -31.56 -20.28 -5.23
CA VAL A 35 -32.55 -19.52 -6.02
C VAL A 35 -31.89 -18.61 -7.06
N GLY A 36 -30.58 -18.35 -6.95
CA GLY A 36 -29.80 -17.45 -7.81
C GLY A 36 -29.99 -15.96 -7.52
N ARG A 37 -30.68 -15.61 -6.43
CA ARG A 37 -30.93 -14.23 -5.96
C ARG A 37 -31.32 -14.22 -4.49
N THR A 38 -31.18 -13.07 -3.83
CA THR A 38 -31.55 -12.88 -2.42
C THR A 38 -33.07 -13.04 -2.15
N PRO A 39 -33.48 -13.30 -0.89
CA PRO A 39 -34.89 -13.46 -0.52
C PRO A 39 -35.73 -12.20 -0.70
N PHE A 40 -35.10 -11.04 -0.55
CA PHE A 40 -35.72 -9.73 -0.71
C PHE A 40 -35.14 -9.05 -1.95
N ASP A 41 -36.05 -8.46 -2.72
CA ASP A 41 -35.78 -7.73 -3.94
C ASP A 41 -36.25 -6.31 -3.68
N ALA A 42 -35.30 -5.46 -3.30
CA ALA A 42 -35.54 -4.10 -2.84
C ALA A 42 -34.70 -3.12 -3.63
N ARG A 43 -35.30 -2.00 -4.03
CA ARG A 43 -34.70 -1.03 -4.94
C ARG A 43 -33.81 -0.01 -4.23
N ASN A 44 -33.88 0.04 -2.91
CA ASN A 44 -33.07 0.89 -2.05
C ASN A 44 -33.06 0.34 -0.62
N LEU A 45 -32.21 0.92 0.23
CA LEU A 45 -32.02 0.48 1.61
C LEU A 45 -33.29 0.59 2.47
N ALA A 46 -34.11 1.62 2.28
CA ALA A 46 -35.34 1.81 3.06
C ALA A 46 -36.40 0.76 2.70
N GLU A 47 -36.52 0.40 1.41
CA GLU A 47 -37.38 -0.70 0.98
C GLU A 47 -36.84 -2.04 1.47
N LEU A 48 -35.52 -2.23 1.45
CA LEU A 48 -34.89 -3.44 1.97
C LEU A 48 -35.15 -3.59 3.46
N GLU A 49 -35.01 -2.51 4.22
CA GLU A 49 -35.34 -2.46 5.65
C GLU A 49 -36.81 -2.81 5.89
N GLN A 50 -37.75 -2.20 5.17
CA GLN A 50 -39.17 -2.54 5.27
C GLN A 50 -39.43 -4.04 4.98
N GLN A 51 -38.81 -4.59 3.95
CA GLN A 51 -38.97 -6.01 3.61
C GLN A 51 -38.33 -6.92 4.66
N VAL A 52 -37.12 -6.62 5.12
CA VAL A 52 -36.41 -7.40 6.14
C VAL A 52 -37.11 -7.33 7.49
N LEU A 53 -37.75 -6.21 7.86
CA LEU A 53 -38.44 -6.08 9.15
C LEU A 53 -39.86 -6.62 9.15
N HIS A 54 -40.59 -6.54 8.04
CA HIS A 54 -42.05 -6.75 8.04
C HIS A 54 -42.56 -7.76 7.02
N ARG A 55 -41.73 -8.21 6.08
CA ARG A 55 -42.12 -9.16 5.04
C ARG A 55 -41.46 -10.50 5.24
N ASP A 56 -42.24 -11.57 5.19
CA ASP A 56 -41.67 -12.92 5.17
C ASP A 56 -41.08 -13.22 3.78
N PRO A 57 -39.86 -13.81 3.72
CA PRO A 57 -39.28 -14.21 2.46
C PRO A 57 -40.15 -15.29 1.82
N LYS A 58 -40.14 -15.37 0.48
CA LYS A 58 -40.75 -16.52 -0.18
C LYS A 58 -39.97 -17.79 0.23
N PRO A 59 -40.63 -18.93 0.45
CA PRO A 59 -39.92 -20.18 0.71
C PRO A 59 -39.01 -20.59 -0.46
N ILE A 60 -37.92 -21.29 -0.18
CA ILE A 60 -36.93 -21.73 -1.18
C ILE A 60 -37.61 -22.66 -2.18
N SER A 61 -38.41 -23.62 -1.71
CA SER A 61 -39.09 -24.62 -2.56
C SER A 61 -40.03 -23.99 -3.61
N GLN A 62 -40.58 -22.80 -3.32
CA GLN A 62 -41.45 -22.09 -4.26
C GLN A 62 -40.68 -21.42 -5.40
N ARG A 63 -39.39 -21.13 -5.21
CA ARG A 63 -38.53 -20.51 -6.22
C ARG A 63 -37.58 -21.50 -6.89
N ALA A 64 -37.21 -22.55 -6.16
CA ALA A 64 -36.37 -23.64 -6.60
C ALA A 64 -37.10 -24.97 -6.35
N PRO A 65 -38.05 -25.38 -7.24
CA PRO A 65 -38.85 -26.60 -7.05
C PRO A 65 -38.05 -27.90 -7.05
N HIS A 66 -36.77 -27.85 -7.43
CA HIS A 66 -35.82 -28.96 -7.40
C HIS A 66 -35.22 -29.19 -6.00
N VAL A 67 -35.50 -28.30 -5.05
CA VAL A 67 -35.03 -28.37 -3.66
C VAL A 67 -36.12 -28.99 -2.78
N PRO A 68 -35.76 -29.89 -1.83
CA PRO A 68 -36.71 -30.49 -0.89
C PRO A 68 -37.50 -29.42 -0.10
N PRO A 69 -38.85 -29.51 -0.04
CA PRO A 69 -39.67 -28.58 0.74
C PRO A 69 -39.30 -28.48 2.22
N GLU A 70 -38.72 -29.54 2.78
CA GLU A 70 -38.24 -29.62 4.16
C GLU A 70 -37.15 -28.58 4.46
N LEU A 71 -36.42 -28.11 3.43
CA LEU A 71 -35.43 -27.04 3.59
C LEU A 71 -36.07 -25.69 3.96
N ASP A 72 -37.35 -25.49 3.64
CA ASP A 72 -38.05 -24.23 3.96
C ASP A 72 -38.16 -24.01 5.47
N GLU A 73 -38.24 -25.08 6.27
CA GLU A 73 -38.30 -24.97 7.73
C GLU A 73 -36.95 -24.49 8.30
N ILE A 74 -35.84 -25.05 7.79
CA ILE A 74 -34.48 -24.66 8.18
C ILE A 74 -34.22 -23.21 7.77
N PHE A 75 -34.57 -22.84 6.53
CA PHE A 75 -34.48 -21.47 6.06
C PHE A 75 -35.34 -20.51 6.89
N GLY A 76 -36.58 -20.89 7.21
CA GLY A 76 -37.48 -20.10 8.04
C GLY A 76 -36.93 -19.83 9.43
N LYS A 77 -36.30 -20.84 10.08
CA LYS A 77 -35.61 -20.68 11.37
C LYS A 77 -34.38 -19.78 11.26
N CYS A 78 -33.58 -19.89 10.20
CA CYS A 78 -32.44 -18.98 9.98
C CYS A 78 -32.89 -17.52 9.82
N CYS A 79 -33.92 -17.29 9.00
CA CYS A 79 -34.38 -15.95 8.64
C CYS A 79 -35.52 -15.40 9.52
N ALA A 80 -35.72 -15.98 10.72
CA ALA A 80 -36.74 -15.52 11.66
C ALA A 80 -36.49 -14.06 12.10
N LYS A 81 -37.56 -13.28 12.22
CA LYS A 81 -37.48 -11.84 12.54
C LYS A 81 -37.00 -11.59 13.96
N ARG A 82 -37.42 -12.42 14.92
CA ARG A 82 -36.98 -12.36 16.32
C ARG A 82 -35.75 -13.23 16.48
N VAL A 83 -34.74 -12.72 17.19
CA VAL A 83 -33.45 -13.39 17.39
C VAL A 83 -33.64 -14.71 18.18
N GLU A 84 -34.53 -14.71 19.16
CA GLU A 84 -34.89 -15.89 19.96
C GLU A 84 -35.59 -17.02 19.18
N ASP A 85 -36.16 -16.74 18.01
CA ASP A 85 -36.82 -17.75 17.16
C ASP A 85 -35.83 -18.42 16.18
N ARG A 86 -34.56 -17.96 16.15
CA ARG A 86 -33.49 -18.56 15.35
C ARG A 86 -32.80 -19.70 16.08
N TYR A 87 -32.00 -20.48 15.34
CA TYR A 87 -31.09 -21.44 15.94
C TYR A 87 -30.22 -20.79 17.01
N ALA A 88 -30.11 -21.44 18.17
CA ALA A 88 -29.34 -20.91 19.30
C ALA A 88 -27.84 -20.76 18.97
N ASN A 89 -27.31 -21.55 18.02
CA ASN A 89 -25.94 -21.51 17.54
C ASN A 89 -25.81 -22.25 16.20
N ALA A 90 -24.67 -22.10 15.53
CA ALA A 90 -24.41 -22.70 14.23
C ALA A 90 -24.40 -24.25 14.24
N ASN A 91 -24.05 -24.90 15.36
CA ASN A 91 -24.06 -26.36 15.42
C ASN A 91 -25.50 -26.90 15.29
N ALA A 92 -26.47 -26.24 15.91
CA ALA A 92 -27.88 -26.64 15.78
C ALA A 92 -28.41 -26.52 14.34
N LEU A 93 -27.93 -25.52 13.58
CA LEU A 93 -28.22 -25.42 12.15
C LEU A 93 -27.58 -26.56 11.35
N VAL A 94 -26.32 -26.89 11.66
CA VAL A 94 -25.60 -27.99 11.01
C VAL A 94 -26.27 -29.33 11.26
N ASP A 95 -26.74 -29.59 12.49
CA ASP A 95 -27.43 -30.83 12.86
C ASP A 95 -28.70 -31.03 12.01
N ASP A 96 -29.53 -29.99 11.86
CA ASP A 96 -30.75 -30.05 11.04
C ASP A 96 -30.44 -30.22 9.54
N LEU A 97 -29.41 -29.54 9.02
CA LEU A 97 -28.99 -29.68 7.62
C LEU A 97 -28.44 -31.09 7.33
N GLN A 98 -27.71 -31.68 8.27
CA GLN A 98 -27.20 -33.05 8.13
C GLN A 98 -28.32 -34.10 8.20
N ALA A 99 -29.30 -33.89 9.09
CA ALA A 99 -30.49 -34.74 9.15
C ALA A 99 -31.26 -34.72 7.84
N LEU A 100 -31.49 -33.52 7.27
CA LEU A 100 -32.14 -33.38 5.97
C LEU A 100 -31.35 -34.06 4.85
N LEU A 101 -30.03 -33.87 4.80
CA LEU A 101 -29.18 -34.53 3.80
C LEU A 101 -29.22 -36.06 3.89
N ALA A 102 -29.36 -36.63 5.09
CA ALA A 102 -29.46 -38.07 5.30
C ALA A 102 -30.81 -38.66 4.87
N GLU A 103 -31.85 -37.85 4.78
CA GLU A 103 -33.19 -38.25 4.32
C GLU A 103 -33.33 -38.18 2.78
N LEU A 104 -32.39 -37.54 2.08
CA LEU A 104 -32.37 -37.51 0.63
C LEU A 104 -31.87 -38.84 0.05
N PRO A 105 -32.55 -39.41 -0.96
CA PRO A 105 -32.11 -40.65 -1.58
C PRO A 105 -30.75 -40.46 -2.25
N GLU A 106 -29.75 -41.24 -1.82
CA GLU A 106 -28.45 -41.32 -2.50
C GLU A 106 -28.64 -41.94 -3.89
N GLY A 107 -28.79 -41.10 -4.92
CA GLY A 107 -28.68 -41.52 -6.30
C GLY A 107 -29.79 -41.02 -7.22
N GLU A 108 -29.63 -39.80 -7.71
CA GLU A 108 -29.66 -39.51 -9.14
C GLU A 108 -28.87 -38.21 -9.35
N SER A 109 -27.82 -38.28 -10.16
CA SER A 109 -26.99 -37.13 -10.51
C SER A 109 -27.89 -36.08 -11.15
N MET A 110 -28.22 -35.01 -10.42
CA MET A 110 -28.82 -33.83 -11.02
C MET A 110 -27.82 -33.25 -12.02
N VAL A 111 -28.09 -33.49 -13.30
CA VAL A 111 -27.46 -32.78 -14.40
C VAL A 111 -27.80 -31.31 -14.24
N SER A 112 -26.81 -30.50 -13.91
CA SER A 112 -26.96 -29.04 -13.85
C SER A 112 -27.37 -28.52 -15.24
N PRO A 113 -28.40 -27.65 -15.36
CA PRO A 113 -28.75 -26.99 -16.61
C PRO A 113 -27.67 -26.01 -17.13
N PHE A 114 -26.59 -25.76 -16.36
CA PHE A 114 -25.52 -24.82 -16.70
C PHE A 114 -24.40 -25.41 -17.58
N ALA A 115 -24.68 -26.45 -18.37
CA ALA A 115 -23.77 -26.87 -19.43
C ALA A 115 -23.83 -25.87 -20.60
N VAL A 116 -23.13 -24.74 -20.46
CA VAL A 116 -22.84 -23.83 -21.58
C VAL A 116 -21.73 -24.46 -22.42
N GLU A 117 -22.07 -24.69 -23.69
CA GLU A 117 -21.17 -25.15 -24.75
C GLU A 117 -20.08 -24.10 -25.00
N GLY A 118 -18.89 -24.29 -24.42
CA GLY A 118 -17.80 -23.32 -24.55
C GLY A 118 -16.51 -23.72 -23.84
N ARG A 119 -15.88 -24.80 -24.31
CA ARG A 119 -14.45 -25.19 -24.10
C ARG A 119 -13.81 -24.84 -22.74
N TYR A 120 -14.02 -25.70 -21.76
CA TYR A 120 -12.98 -25.99 -20.75
C TYR A 120 -12.27 -27.29 -21.14
N LEU A 121 -10.94 -27.23 -21.24
CA LEU A 121 -10.09 -28.41 -21.41
C LEU A 121 -10.23 -29.32 -20.18
N PRO A 122 -10.43 -30.64 -20.33
CA PRO A 122 -10.58 -31.52 -19.19
C PRO A 122 -9.22 -31.70 -18.47
N LEU A 123 -9.16 -31.28 -17.21
CA LEU A 123 -8.12 -31.66 -16.25
C LEU A 123 -8.30 -33.13 -15.85
N SER A 124 -8.05 -34.05 -16.78
CA SER A 124 -7.97 -35.48 -16.49
C SER A 124 -7.06 -36.20 -17.48
N GLU A 125 -5.76 -36.09 -17.26
CA GLU A 125 -4.82 -37.14 -17.64
C GLU A 125 -3.65 -37.16 -16.63
N ARG A 126 -3.96 -37.52 -15.37
CA ARG A 126 -2.92 -38.05 -14.47
C ARG A 126 -2.58 -39.44 -14.97
N ARG A 127 -1.58 -39.52 -15.84
CA ARG A 127 -0.92 -40.79 -16.17
C ARG A 127 -0.29 -41.37 -14.91
N SER A 128 -0.82 -42.52 -14.53
CA SER A 128 -0.26 -43.46 -13.58
C SER A 128 1.17 -43.85 -13.99
N VAL A 129 2.14 -43.55 -13.13
CA VAL A 129 3.42 -44.28 -13.09
C VAL A 129 3.40 -45.12 -11.82
N THR A 130 3.08 -46.40 -11.98
CA THR A 130 3.16 -47.42 -10.93
C THR A 130 4.58 -47.95 -10.78
N SER A 131 5.07 -47.88 -9.54
CA SER A 131 5.92 -48.84 -8.82
C SER A 131 7.37 -49.09 -9.24
N ARG A 132 8.30 -48.95 -8.28
CA ARG A 132 9.01 -50.09 -7.65
C ARG A 132 9.91 -49.67 -6.47
N GLY A 133 9.68 -50.32 -5.31
CA GLY A 133 10.66 -50.60 -4.24
C GLY A 133 11.10 -49.41 -3.38
N SER A 134 11.21 -49.45 -2.05
CA SER A 134 11.24 -50.57 -1.11
C SER A 134 11.18 -50.04 0.33
N SER A 135 10.44 -50.77 1.17
CA SER A 135 10.72 -51.12 2.57
C SER A 135 10.76 -50.07 3.70
N GLN A 136 9.79 -50.28 4.62
CA GLN A 136 9.91 -50.32 6.10
C GLN A 136 10.17 -49.00 6.84
N GLY A 137 9.45 -48.63 7.91
CA GLY A 137 8.41 -49.31 8.70
C GLY A 137 8.02 -48.46 9.93
N THR A 138 6.98 -48.92 10.64
CA THR A 138 6.56 -48.56 12.02
C THR A 138 5.97 -47.14 12.20
N SER A 139 4.65 -46.98 12.44
CA SER A 139 3.84 -47.30 13.63
C SER A 139 3.77 -46.13 14.64
N ARG A 140 2.52 -45.70 14.87
CA ARG A 140 1.90 -45.17 16.11
C ARG A 140 1.94 -43.64 16.43
N ILE A 141 0.70 -43.14 16.55
CA ILE A 141 0.13 -42.38 17.70
C ILE A 141 0.27 -40.85 17.70
N SER A 142 -0.92 -40.21 17.67
CA SER A 142 -1.36 -39.01 18.40
C SER A 142 -0.73 -37.64 18.11
N GLY A 143 -1.61 -36.65 17.92
CA GLY A 143 -1.29 -35.24 18.18
C GLY A 143 -1.66 -34.26 17.07
N ARG A 144 -2.92 -34.26 16.59
CA ARG A 144 -3.40 -33.19 15.68
C ARG A 144 -3.68 -31.93 16.51
N ARG A 145 -2.70 -31.03 16.60
CA ARG A 145 -2.86 -29.65 17.07
C ARG A 145 -3.80 -28.91 16.12
N LYS A 146 -4.85 -28.31 16.69
CA LYS A 146 -5.70 -27.30 16.07
C LYS A 146 -4.87 -26.05 15.80
N THR A 147 -4.81 -25.60 14.56
CA THR A 147 -4.46 -24.22 14.21
C THR A 147 -5.75 -23.45 13.98
N LEU A 148 -6.10 -22.66 15.00
CA LEU A 148 -7.02 -21.54 14.90
C LEU A 148 -6.38 -20.50 13.96
N ARG A 149 -7.06 -20.17 12.85
CA ARG A 149 -6.81 -18.92 12.14
C ARG A 149 -7.72 -17.87 12.76
N GLN A 150 -7.07 -17.00 13.52
CA GLN A 150 -7.58 -15.81 14.14
C GLN A 150 -7.74 -14.75 13.05
N ALA A 151 -8.96 -14.27 12.87
CA ALA A 151 -9.26 -13.08 12.07
C ALA A 151 -9.00 -11.84 12.95
N SER A 152 -8.05 -11.00 12.53
CA SER A 152 -7.95 -9.58 12.89
C SER A 152 -8.65 -8.80 11.76
N LEU A 153 -9.81 -8.16 11.94
CA LEU A 153 -10.05 -6.91 12.69
C LEU A 153 -8.97 -5.85 12.45
N LEU A 154 -9.34 -4.80 11.70
CA LEU A 154 -9.32 -3.37 12.06
C LEU A 154 -9.88 -2.61 10.82
N ASP A 155 -11.03 -1.95 10.90
CA ASP A 155 -11.30 -0.64 11.54
C ASP A 155 -11.24 0.49 10.49
N GLU A 156 -12.39 1.12 10.22
CA GLU A 156 -12.46 2.58 10.27
C GLU A 156 -13.90 3.08 10.51
N THR A 157 -14.08 3.60 11.72
CA THR A 157 -14.71 4.90 12.05
C THR A 157 -16.18 5.13 11.69
N LEU A 158 -17.05 4.72 12.63
CA LEU A 158 -18.28 5.45 12.97
C LEU A 158 -17.96 6.53 14.01
N GLU A 159 -18.36 7.78 13.73
CA GLU A 159 -18.37 8.87 14.71
C GLU A 159 -19.24 8.53 15.92
N LEU A 160 -18.59 8.17 17.03
CA LEU A 160 -19.20 8.08 18.35
C LEU A 160 -19.13 9.44 19.04
N LYS A 161 -20.28 10.12 19.15
CA LYS A 161 -20.49 11.23 20.10
C LYS A 161 -20.21 10.76 21.54
N ARG A 162 -19.01 11.02 22.03
CA ARG A 162 -18.63 10.81 23.44
C ARG A 162 -19.16 11.94 24.34
N PRO A 163 -19.55 11.66 25.60
CA PRO A 163 -20.00 12.68 26.54
C PRO A 163 -18.86 13.63 26.94
N LYS A 164 -19.15 14.92 27.03
CA LYS A 164 -18.16 16.00 27.26
C LYS A 164 -17.51 15.86 28.65
N PRO A 165 -16.16 15.89 28.77
CA PRO A 165 -15.48 15.75 30.05
C PRO A 165 -15.37 17.09 30.83
N LEU A 166 -15.49 17.01 32.15
CA LEU A 166 -15.64 18.11 33.12
C LEU A 166 -14.41 19.04 33.30
N TRP A 167 -13.28 18.80 32.62
CA TRP A 167 -12.05 19.61 32.77
C TRP A 167 -12.15 21.00 32.11
N ARG A 168 -13.13 21.22 31.22
CA ARG A 168 -13.40 22.51 30.56
C ARG A 168 -13.78 23.65 31.51
N ARG A 169 -14.03 23.37 32.79
CA ARG A 169 -14.32 24.37 33.83
C ARG A 169 -13.08 25.09 34.39
N TRP A 170 -11.87 24.61 34.12
CA TRP A 170 -10.64 25.19 34.67
C TRP A 170 -9.65 25.70 33.62
N ALA A 171 -9.91 25.51 32.32
CA ALA A 171 -8.99 25.92 31.25
C ALA A 171 -8.93 27.44 31.03
N VAL A 172 -10.04 28.17 31.23
CA VAL A 172 -10.13 29.62 30.97
C VAL A 172 -9.36 30.50 31.98
N PRO A 173 -9.40 30.24 33.32
CA PRO A 173 -8.62 31.06 34.25
C PRO A 173 -7.10 30.82 34.16
N SER A 174 -6.64 29.64 33.73
CA SER A 174 -5.20 29.33 33.60
C SER A 174 -4.52 30.02 32.41
N SER A 175 -5.25 30.23 31.30
CA SER A 175 -4.74 30.96 30.13
C SER A 175 -4.54 32.46 30.38
N ILE A 176 -5.35 33.08 31.25
CA ILE A 176 -5.23 34.51 31.58
C ILE A 176 -3.98 34.78 32.44
N LEU A 177 -3.65 33.86 33.34
CA LEU A 177 -2.47 33.97 34.20
C LEU A 177 -1.17 33.82 33.42
N LEU A 178 -1.12 32.90 32.45
CA LEU A 178 0.03 32.71 31.56
C LEU A 178 0.26 33.92 30.64
N PHE A 179 -0.81 34.54 30.15
CA PHE A 179 -0.71 35.74 29.31
C PHE A 179 -0.20 36.95 30.09
N ALA A 180 -0.62 37.12 31.35
CA ALA A 180 -0.14 38.19 32.23
C ALA A 180 1.36 38.06 32.58
N ILE A 181 1.86 36.83 32.76
CA ILE A 181 3.27 36.55 33.02
C ILE A 181 4.12 36.82 31.78
N CYS A 182 3.64 36.43 30.59
CA CYS A 182 4.34 36.71 29.33
C CYS A 182 4.39 38.22 29.02
N LEU A 183 3.32 38.96 29.31
CA LEU A 183 3.27 40.42 29.10
C LEU A 183 4.19 41.18 30.08
N GLY A 184 4.31 40.69 31.32
CA GLY A 184 5.24 41.24 32.32
C GLY A 184 6.71 41.02 31.97
N GLY A 185 7.05 39.86 31.39
CA GLY A 185 8.40 39.55 30.92
C GLY A 185 8.84 40.41 29.72
N LEU A 186 7.90 40.76 28.84
CA LEU A 186 8.19 41.59 27.66
C LEU A 186 8.44 43.07 28.00
N MET A 187 7.91 43.57 29.13
CA MET A 187 8.10 44.96 29.56
C MET A 187 9.42 45.21 30.32
N LEU A 188 10.08 44.15 30.82
CA LEU A 188 11.37 44.25 31.53
C LEU A 188 12.59 44.04 30.62
N TRP A 189 12.40 43.62 29.37
CA TRP A 189 13.47 43.40 28.41
C TRP A 189 13.58 44.56 27.42
N ARG A 190 13.90 45.76 27.92
CA ARG A 190 14.23 46.91 27.07
C ARG A 190 15.41 47.69 27.65
N SER A 191 16.59 47.54 27.05
CA SER A 191 17.73 48.49 26.96
C SER A 191 18.99 47.77 26.39
N PRO A 192 20.01 48.48 25.87
CA PRO A 192 20.04 49.39 24.72
C PRO A 192 21.03 48.89 23.62
N GLU A 193 21.01 49.57 22.47
CA GLU A 193 21.76 49.29 21.22
C GLU A 193 23.30 49.31 21.37
N ILE A 194 23.98 48.41 20.66
CA ILE A 194 25.43 48.41 20.38
C ILE A 194 25.61 48.61 18.87
N PRO A 195 26.50 49.52 18.40
CA PRO A 195 26.57 49.91 17.00
C PRO A 195 27.27 48.89 16.10
N GLU A 196 26.82 48.91 14.84
CA GLU A 196 27.16 48.05 13.72
C GLU A 196 28.58 48.31 13.19
N ILE A 197 29.41 47.27 13.09
CA ILE A 197 30.73 47.30 12.44
C ILE A 197 30.55 46.84 10.99
N THR A 198 30.86 47.72 10.05
CA THR A 198 30.89 47.45 8.61
C THR A 198 32.11 46.60 8.22
N PRO A 199 31.98 45.61 7.33
CA PRO A 199 33.11 44.85 6.80
C PRO A 199 33.85 45.65 5.69
N PRO A 200 35.18 45.51 5.55
CA PRO A 200 35.90 46.18 4.49
C PRO A 200 35.78 45.46 3.15
N GLU A 201 35.70 46.30 2.13
CA GLU A 201 35.61 46.11 0.69
C GLU A 201 36.85 45.37 0.12
N GLN A 202 36.63 44.29 -0.64
CA GLN A 202 37.68 43.64 -1.47
C GLN A 202 37.70 44.25 -2.89
N PRO A 203 38.87 44.60 -3.45
CA PRO A 203 38.98 44.94 -4.86
C PRO A 203 39.23 43.71 -5.74
N SER A 204 38.61 43.76 -6.90
CA SER A 204 38.68 42.87 -8.06
C SER A 204 40.02 42.87 -8.79
N ALA A 205 40.51 41.69 -9.19
CA ALA A 205 41.36 41.50 -10.37
C ALA A 205 41.33 40.04 -10.85
N GLU A 206 40.92 39.81 -12.10
CA GLU A 206 41.28 38.61 -12.89
C GLU A 206 42.79 38.63 -13.22
N PRO A 207 43.40 37.46 -13.52
CA PRO A 207 43.69 37.22 -14.94
C PRO A 207 43.62 35.75 -15.42
N THR A 208 43.20 35.67 -16.68
CA THR A 208 43.48 34.74 -17.81
C THR A 208 44.54 33.62 -17.72
N LEU A 209 44.19 32.49 -18.35
CA LEU A 209 44.98 31.30 -18.68
C LEU A 209 46.32 31.54 -19.39
N SER A 210 47.33 30.70 -19.09
CA SER A 210 48.27 30.16 -20.09
C SER A 210 49.01 28.91 -19.61
N ALA A 211 49.28 28.00 -20.53
CA ALA A 211 49.85 26.66 -20.37
C ALA A 211 51.39 26.63 -20.28
N ALA A 212 51.99 25.63 -19.61
CA ALA A 212 53.21 24.93 -20.06
C ALA A 212 53.64 23.74 -19.15
N ILE A 213 54.26 22.77 -19.81
CA ILE A 213 54.87 21.46 -19.49
C ILE A 213 56.08 21.56 -18.49
N PRO A 214 56.51 20.45 -17.82
CA PRO A 214 57.21 20.47 -16.52
C PRO A 214 58.75 20.42 -16.62
N PRO A 215 59.49 20.57 -15.49
CA PRO A 215 60.88 20.13 -15.42
C PRO A 215 61.13 19.03 -14.37
N THR A 216 61.65 17.92 -14.89
CA THR A 216 62.89 17.22 -14.51
C THR A 216 63.55 17.50 -13.15
N VAL A 217 63.68 16.41 -12.38
CA VAL A 217 64.78 15.94 -11.52
C VAL A 217 65.98 16.88 -11.29
N PRO A 218 66.44 16.99 -10.03
CA PRO A 218 67.86 16.85 -9.75
C PRO A 218 68.17 15.74 -8.74
N SER A 219 69.26 15.07 -9.04
CA SER A 219 69.92 13.96 -8.34
C SER A 219 70.81 14.43 -7.19
N THR A 220 70.80 13.60 -6.14
CA THR A 220 71.88 13.26 -5.18
C THR A 220 72.52 14.37 -4.34
N ASP A 221 72.33 14.28 -3.02
CA ASP A 221 73.48 14.24 -2.11
C ASP A 221 73.19 13.42 -0.84
N THR A 222 74.21 12.66 -0.47
CA THR A 222 74.21 11.57 0.52
C THR A 222 74.32 12.12 1.94
N GLN A 223 73.38 11.77 2.82
CA GLN A 223 73.65 11.65 4.25
C GLN A 223 73.13 10.31 4.77
N GLU A 224 74.06 9.44 5.14
CA GLU A 224 73.83 8.29 6.01
C GLU A 224 73.28 8.79 7.36
N SER A 225 72.04 8.43 7.69
CA SER A 225 71.65 8.23 9.08
C SER A 225 70.35 7.42 9.17
N GLN A 226 70.53 6.17 9.61
CA GLN A 226 69.54 5.27 10.20
C GLN A 226 68.41 4.76 9.27
N ALA A 227 68.48 3.46 9.01
CA ALA A 227 67.44 2.67 8.34
C ALA A 227 66.04 2.99 8.90
N PRO A 228 65.03 3.23 8.05
CA PRO A 228 63.65 3.17 8.51
C PRO A 228 63.43 1.75 9.03
N LYS A 229 63.09 1.65 10.31
CA LYS A 229 62.61 0.40 10.91
C LYS A 229 61.52 -0.15 10.00
N THR A 230 61.76 -1.30 9.42
CA THR A 230 60.71 -2.16 8.85
C THR A 230 59.59 -2.22 9.88
N PRO A 231 58.30 -1.96 9.55
CA PRO A 231 57.22 -2.14 10.51
C PRO A 231 57.16 -3.63 10.82
N ASP A 232 57.63 -4.00 12.01
CA ASP A 232 57.62 -5.37 12.49
C ASP A 232 56.16 -5.78 12.76
N ARG A 233 55.59 -6.47 11.76
CA ARG A 233 54.31 -7.21 11.71
C ARG A 233 53.03 -6.37 11.56
N PRO A 234 52.15 -6.70 10.59
CA PRO A 234 50.81 -6.11 10.53
C PRO A 234 50.03 -6.41 11.82
N PHE A 235 49.14 -5.50 12.23
CA PHE A 235 48.21 -5.70 13.34
C PHE A 235 47.31 -6.89 13.02
N ARG A 236 47.69 -8.10 13.46
CA ARG A 236 46.97 -9.35 13.24
C ARG A 236 46.40 -9.83 14.56
N VAL A 237 45.10 -10.09 14.56
CA VAL A 237 44.36 -10.55 15.73
C VAL A 237 43.98 -12.02 15.54
N SER A 238 44.41 -12.88 16.46
CA SER A 238 43.99 -14.29 16.54
C SER A 238 43.88 -14.72 17.99
N LYS A 239 43.04 -15.71 18.26
CA LYS A 239 43.06 -16.41 19.55
C LYS A 239 44.27 -17.34 19.72
N ALA A 240 44.98 -17.65 18.63
CA ALA A 240 46.18 -18.48 18.63
C ALA A 240 47.45 -17.66 18.95
N SER A 241 48.50 -18.35 19.45
CA SER A 241 49.70 -17.74 20.04
C SER A 241 50.64 -17.03 19.06
N ASP A 242 50.38 -17.07 17.76
CA ASP A 242 51.23 -16.53 16.69
C ASP A 242 50.78 -15.15 16.18
N ALA A 243 49.67 -14.60 16.68
CA ALA A 243 49.19 -13.25 16.37
C ALA A 243 49.91 -12.13 17.15
N THR A 244 49.84 -10.90 16.64
CA THR A 244 50.39 -9.73 17.34
C THR A 244 49.50 -9.31 18.52
N HIS A 245 48.19 -9.56 18.41
CA HIS A 245 47.21 -9.27 19.45
C HIS A 245 46.24 -10.45 19.63
N HIS A 246 45.78 -10.67 20.87
CA HIS A 246 44.84 -11.76 21.20
C HIS A 246 43.38 -11.30 21.26
N THR A 247 43.14 -9.99 21.35
CA THR A 247 41.80 -9.37 21.34
C THR A 247 41.78 -8.22 20.34
N ILE A 248 40.61 -7.95 19.77
CA ILE A 248 40.44 -6.88 18.79
C ILE A 248 40.56 -5.53 19.49
N ALA A 249 40.00 -5.38 20.69
CA ALA A 249 40.09 -4.15 21.47
C ALA A 249 41.54 -3.74 21.79
N ALA A 250 42.44 -4.70 22.07
CA ALA A 250 43.85 -4.41 22.31
C ALA A 250 44.56 -3.92 21.05
N ALA A 251 44.24 -4.51 19.89
CA ALA A 251 44.78 -4.05 18.61
C ALA A 251 44.31 -2.63 18.27
N ILE A 252 43.02 -2.31 18.50
CA ILE A 252 42.48 -0.96 18.29
C ILE A 252 43.16 0.05 19.21
N ALA A 253 43.39 -0.29 20.47
CA ALA A 253 44.05 0.60 21.43
C ALA A 253 45.51 0.92 21.06
N ALA A 254 46.19 -0.03 20.40
CA ALA A 254 47.59 0.11 19.97
C ALA A 254 47.74 0.69 18.55
N ALA A 255 46.67 0.71 17.75
CA ALA A 255 46.67 1.20 16.38
C ALA A 255 46.68 2.73 16.29
N GLU A 256 47.41 3.24 15.30
CA GLU A 256 47.39 4.65 14.90
C GLU A 256 46.18 4.96 14.01
N VAL A 257 45.90 6.25 13.79
CA VAL A 257 44.77 6.70 12.97
C VAL A 257 44.96 6.25 11.52
N GLY A 258 43.93 5.60 10.96
CA GLY A 258 43.93 5.06 9.60
C GLY A 258 44.58 3.68 9.47
N GLU A 259 45.07 3.10 10.55
CA GLU A 259 45.77 1.82 10.51
C GLU A 259 44.82 0.63 10.26
N THR A 260 45.34 -0.39 9.56
CA THR A 260 44.59 -1.60 9.20
C THR A 260 44.89 -2.74 10.17
N ILE A 261 43.84 -3.25 10.82
CA ILE A 261 43.86 -4.40 11.72
C ILE A 261 43.23 -5.58 11.00
N THR A 262 44.02 -6.64 10.81
CA THR A 262 43.59 -7.90 10.20
C THR A 262 43.09 -8.85 11.28
N ILE A 263 41.89 -9.41 11.10
CA ILE A 263 41.23 -10.32 12.03
C ILE A 263 41.17 -11.70 11.38
N LEU A 264 41.72 -12.71 12.07
CA LEU A 264 41.71 -14.09 11.61
C LEU A 264 40.41 -14.81 12.01
N PRO A 265 40.10 -15.98 11.40
CA PRO A 265 38.92 -16.76 11.76
C PRO A 265 38.81 -17.08 13.25
N GLY A 266 37.63 -16.84 13.81
CA GLY A 266 37.32 -17.02 15.21
C GLY A 266 36.06 -16.28 15.65
N THR A 267 35.51 -16.70 16.79
CA THR A 267 34.40 -15.99 17.46
C THR A 267 34.95 -15.12 18.59
N TYR A 268 34.84 -13.81 18.48
CA TYR A 268 35.35 -12.82 19.42
C TYR A 268 34.20 -12.26 20.25
N PHE A 269 34.20 -12.53 21.55
CA PHE A 269 33.18 -12.03 22.47
C PHE A 269 33.65 -10.70 23.06
N GLU A 270 33.45 -9.63 22.30
CA GLU A 270 33.98 -8.31 22.61
C GLU A 270 32.93 -7.24 22.32
N SER A 271 32.98 -6.14 23.08
CA SER A 271 32.22 -4.93 22.80
C SER A 271 33.23 -3.84 22.45
N LEU A 272 33.31 -3.53 21.16
CA LEU A 272 34.31 -2.63 20.62
C LEU A 272 33.82 -1.19 20.72
N GLN A 273 34.61 -0.33 21.35
CA GLN A 273 34.41 1.12 21.33
C GLN A 273 35.52 1.73 20.47
N ILE A 274 35.12 2.42 19.41
CA ILE A 274 36.05 3.00 18.44
C ILE A 274 35.80 4.50 18.35
N ASP A 275 36.84 5.26 18.66
CA ASP A 275 36.83 6.72 18.79
C ASP A 275 37.70 7.44 17.74
N ARG A 276 38.33 6.67 16.85
CA ARG A 276 39.27 7.13 15.82
C ARG A 276 39.11 6.32 14.55
N ALA A 277 39.58 6.85 13.42
CA ALA A 277 39.57 6.10 12.17
C ALA A 277 40.52 4.90 12.25
N VAL A 278 39.99 3.71 12.00
CA VAL A 278 40.71 2.44 11.89
C VAL A 278 40.00 1.57 10.87
N ARG A 279 40.73 0.62 10.30
CA ARG A 279 40.21 -0.31 9.30
C ARG A 279 40.31 -1.75 9.80
N LEU A 280 39.17 -2.39 10.05
CA LEU A 280 39.07 -3.78 10.50
C LEU A 280 38.79 -4.69 9.31
N VAL A 281 39.68 -5.64 9.03
CA VAL A 281 39.59 -6.52 7.84
C VAL A 281 39.63 -7.98 8.25
N GLY A 282 38.59 -8.73 7.93
CA GLY A 282 38.58 -10.17 8.09
C GLY A 282 39.41 -10.89 7.01
N GLU A 283 40.33 -11.77 7.42
CA GLU A 283 41.12 -12.63 6.54
C GLU A 283 40.47 -14.03 6.47
N GLY A 284 39.80 -14.34 5.36
CA GLY A 284 39.09 -15.61 5.16
C GLY A 284 37.61 -15.40 4.86
N SER A 285 36.76 -16.37 5.21
CA SER A 285 35.31 -16.21 5.07
C SER A 285 34.76 -15.31 6.17
N ARG A 286 33.93 -14.31 5.82
CA ARG A 286 33.23 -13.48 6.80
C ARG A 286 32.37 -14.27 7.80
N GLU A 287 31.92 -15.46 7.44
CA GLU A 287 31.09 -16.32 8.29
C GLU A 287 31.91 -16.97 9.43
N ASP A 288 33.23 -17.11 9.24
CA ASP A 288 34.13 -17.69 10.24
C ASP A 288 34.71 -16.64 11.19
N ILE A 289 34.49 -15.34 10.92
CA ILE A 289 35.02 -14.21 11.68
C ILE A 289 33.83 -13.48 12.31
N VAL A 290 33.52 -13.82 13.56
CA VAL A 290 32.29 -13.37 14.22
C VAL A 290 32.62 -12.56 15.46
N ILE A 291 32.18 -11.30 15.51
CA ILE A 291 32.27 -10.44 16.68
C ILE A 291 30.90 -10.43 17.37
N VAL A 292 30.86 -10.89 18.61
CA VAL A 292 29.63 -11.09 19.38
C VAL A 292 29.54 -10.10 20.53
N GLY A 293 28.52 -9.26 20.49
CA GLY A 293 28.09 -8.44 21.63
C GLY A 293 27.10 -9.21 22.50
N GLU A 294 27.54 -9.68 23.66
CA GLU A 294 26.66 -10.35 24.64
C GLU A 294 26.03 -9.33 25.59
N ASN A 295 24.70 -9.16 25.49
CA ASN A 295 23.92 -8.21 26.32
C ASN A 295 24.35 -6.73 26.19
N ARG A 296 25.09 -6.38 25.14
CA ARG A 296 25.53 -5.02 24.79
C ARG A 296 25.93 -4.97 23.32
N SER A 297 26.08 -3.77 22.78
CA SER A 297 26.47 -3.57 21.38
C SER A 297 27.83 -4.20 21.09
N ALA A 298 27.93 -4.91 19.97
CA ALA A 298 29.18 -5.47 19.46
C ALA A 298 30.15 -4.36 19.04
N LEU A 299 29.60 -3.27 18.48
CA LEU A 299 30.35 -2.08 18.09
C LEU A 299 29.63 -0.79 18.50
N VAL A 300 30.38 0.13 19.07
CA VAL A 300 29.97 1.52 19.32
C VAL A 300 30.99 2.46 18.70
N VAL A 301 30.52 3.36 17.85
CA VAL A 301 31.32 4.40 17.19
C VAL A 301 31.00 5.76 17.82
N GLU A 302 32.01 6.41 18.38
CA GLU A 302 31.85 7.68 19.09
C GLU A 302 33.15 8.51 19.02
N PHE A 303 33.25 9.40 18.03
CA PHE A 303 34.36 10.34 17.92
C PHE A 303 34.22 11.51 18.91
N ASN A 304 35.35 11.99 19.43
CA ASN A 304 35.42 13.09 20.40
C ASN A 304 35.10 14.47 19.77
N GLU A 305 34.46 15.36 20.55
CA GLU A 305 34.02 16.71 20.11
C GLU A 305 35.15 17.64 19.65
N GLN A 306 36.37 17.37 20.08
CA GLN A 306 37.54 18.20 19.79
C GLN A 306 38.30 17.76 18.52
N SER A 307 37.85 16.71 17.82
CA SER A 307 38.50 16.31 16.57
C SER A 307 38.01 17.20 15.42
N GLU A 308 38.91 18.02 14.86
CA GLU A 308 38.62 18.92 13.73
C GLU A 308 37.98 18.20 12.54
N ALA A 309 38.27 16.89 12.36
CA ALA A 309 37.75 16.03 11.29
C ALA A 309 36.22 15.84 11.30
N VAL A 310 35.56 15.90 12.46
CA VAL A 310 34.10 15.74 12.58
C VAL A 310 33.38 17.08 12.30
N ALA A 311 34.04 18.21 12.52
CA ALA A 311 33.50 19.54 12.26
C ALA A 311 33.64 19.98 10.79
N SER A 312 34.60 19.41 10.05
CA SER A 312 34.87 19.72 8.62
C SER A 312 34.24 18.74 7.62
N GLY A 313 33.65 17.63 8.08
CA GLY A 313 33.12 16.58 7.19
C GLY A 313 34.22 15.78 6.47
N ASP A 314 35.41 15.72 7.05
CA ASP A 314 36.59 15.16 6.41
C ASP A 314 36.57 13.62 6.36
N ALA A 315 37.16 13.04 5.30
CA ALA A 315 37.28 11.60 5.09
C ALA A 315 38.13 10.87 6.16
N SER A 316 38.76 11.60 7.08
CA SER A 316 39.63 11.09 8.14
C SER A 316 38.89 10.62 9.41
N ALA A 317 37.56 10.81 9.49
CA ALA A 317 36.71 10.32 10.60
C ALA A 317 35.81 9.13 10.19
N VAL A 318 36.36 8.23 9.38
CA VAL A 318 35.65 7.03 8.89
C VAL A 318 36.24 5.78 9.52
N ILE A 319 35.37 4.93 10.06
CA ILE A 319 35.73 3.57 10.48
C ILE A 319 35.30 2.61 9.39
N GLU A 320 36.20 1.73 8.97
CA GLU A 320 35.93 0.75 7.91
C GLU A 320 35.92 -0.66 8.48
N LEU A 321 34.83 -1.40 8.25
CA LEU A 321 34.73 -2.82 8.55
C LEU A 321 34.56 -3.59 7.24
N VAL A 322 35.43 -4.57 7.02
CA VAL A 322 35.48 -5.35 5.78
C VAL A 322 35.47 -6.84 6.07
N ASN A 323 34.57 -7.57 5.40
CA ASN A 323 34.56 -9.04 5.35
C ASN A 323 34.50 -9.73 6.72
N LEU A 324 33.55 -9.33 7.56
CA LEU A 324 33.34 -9.93 8.89
C LEU A 324 31.87 -9.99 9.29
N THR A 325 31.55 -10.75 10.33
CA THR A 325 30.19 -10.86 10.88
C THR A 325 30.11 -10.20 12.25
N LEU A 326 29.07 -9.39 12.48
CA LEU A 326 28.71 -8.87 13.80
C LEU A 326 27.38 -9.49 14.24
N GLU A 327 27.33 -9.98 15.48
CA GLU A 327 26.13 -10.59 16.06
C GLU A 327 25.78 -9.93 17.40
N GLY A 328 24.58 -9.34 17.47
CA GLY A 328 23.97 -8.90 18.72
C GLY A 328 23.17 -10.04 19.35
N ASN A 329 23.75 -10.70 20.36
CA ASN A 329 23.16 -11.88 20.99
C ASN A 329 22.53 -11.54 22.35
N LYS A 330 21.19 -11.54 22.41
CA LYS A 330 20.44 -11.28 23.64
C LYS A 330 20.31 -12.56 24.46
N THR A 331 20.96 -12.59 25.62
CA THR A 331 20.79 -13.64 26.63
C THR A 331 20.13 -13.13 27.91
N GLY A 332 20.15 -11.81 28.14
CA GLY A 332 19.57 -11.10 29.27
C GLY A 332 18.27 -10.35 28.95
N GLN A 333 17.81 -9.53 29.89
CA GLN A 333 16.56 -8.77 29.76
C GLN A 333 16.72 -7.46 28.98
N GLU A 334 17.89 -6.82 29.08
CA GLU A 334 18.16 -5.53 28.45
C GLU A 334 18.22 -5.62 26.93
N ASN A 335 17.78 -4.54 26.28
CA ASN A 335 17.83 -4.42 24.83
C ASN A 335 18.99 -3.52 24.42
N PHE A 336 19.64 -3.90 23.34
CA PHE A 336 20.77 -3.21 22.73
C PHE A 336 20.77 -3.40 21.22
N ASN A 337 21.45 -2.51 20.51
CA ASN A 337 21.65 -2.60 19.05
C ASN A 337 22.93 -3.41 18.78
N THR A 338 23.05 -4.04 17.62
CA THR A 338 24.30 -4.75 17.28
C THR A 338 25.45 -3.75 17.03
N ILE A 339 25.15 -2.70 16.28
CA ILE A 339 26.03 -1.56 16.02
C ILE A 339 25.31 -0.27 16.40
N GLU A 340 26.02 0.62 17.09
CA GLU A 340 25.54 1.96 17.41
C GLU A 340 26.56 3.00 16.95
N VAL A 341 26.17 3.86 16.01
CA VAL A 341 26.98 4.98 15.53
C VAL A 341 26.44 6.25 16.17
N LYS A 342 27.11 6.70 17.23
CA LYS A 342 26.68 7.89 17.95
C LYS A 342 27.13 9.18 17.26
N ARG A 343 28.35 9.18 16.76
CA ARG A 343 28.96 10.32 16.05
C ARG A 343 30.11 9.81 15.19
N GLY A 344 30.20 10.30 13.95
CA GLY A 344 31.19 9.88 12.95
C GLY A 344 30.59 9.04 11.82
N SER A 345 31.45 8.51 10.97
CA SER A 345 31.07 7.80 9.76
C SER A 345 31.49 6.34 9.82
N LEU A 346 30.59 5.43 9.46
CA LEU A 346 30.86 3.99 9.40
C LEU A 346 30.72 3.48 7.96
N THR A 347 31.73 2.75 7.50
CA THR A 347 31.69 2.02 6.23
C THR A 347 31.68 0.52 6.50
N LEU A 348 30.68 -0.18 5.97
CA LEU A 348 30.56 -1.63 6.00
C LEU A 348 30.72 -2.17 4.58
N SER A 349 31.68 -3.06 4.36
CA SER A 349 31.89 -3.71 3.06
C SER A 349 31.93 -5.22 3.21
N GLN A 350 31.04 -5.92 2.51
CA GLN A 350 30.95 -7.38 2.57
C GLN A 350 30.72 -7.92 4.00
N CYS A 351 30.04 -7.19 4.87
CA CYS A 351 29.78 -7.63 6.25
C CYS A 351 28.42 -8.34 6.40
N ASN A 352 28.31 -9.23 7.37
CA ASN A 352 27.01 -9.70 7.86
C ASN A 352 26.72 -9.01 9.21
N VAL A 353 25.53 -8.44 9.38
CA VAL A 353 25.11 -7.85 10.65
C VAL A 353 23.79 -8.48 11.07
N ASN A 354 23.81 -9.19 12.19
CA ASN A 354 22.67 -9.95 12.68
C ASN A 354 22.28 -9.43 14.07
N SER A 355 21.01 -9.13 14.27
CA SER A 355 20.49 -8.74 15.58
C SER A 355 19.35 -9.66 16.01
N ARG A 356 19.44 -10.17 17.25
CA ARG A 356 18.32 -10.84 17.94
C ARG A 356 17.69 -9.96 19.03
N SER A 357 18.12 -8.71 19.13
CA SER A 357 17.76 -7.76 20.20
C SER A 357 16.95 -6.59 19.65
N TRP A 358 17.59 -5.47 19.32
CA TRP A 358 17.00 -4.31 18.64
C TRP A 358 17.61 -4.18 17.24
N ASP A 359 18.12 -3.01 16.87
CA ASP A 359 18.52 -2.70 15.52
C ASP A 359 19.82 -3.42 15.17
N CYS A 360 20.03 -3.75 13.89
CA CYS A 360 21.36 -4.19 13.45
C CYS A 360 22.32 -3.00 13.47
N VAL A 361 21.89 -1.86 12.96
CA VAL A 361 22.63 -0.59 12.98
C VAL A 361 21.71 0.53 13.42
N LYS A 362 22.10 1.25 14.46
CA LYS A 362 21.44 2.48 14.90
C LYS A 362 22.33 3.69 14.65
N LEU A 363 21.83 4.65 13.89
CA LEU A 363 22.50 5.90 13.57
C LEU A 363 21.86 7.05 14.35
N LEU A 364 22.64 7.73 15.19
CA LEU A 364 22.23 8.93 15.91
C LEU A 364 22.45 10.20 15.05
N PRO A 365 21.93 11.36 15.45
CA PRO A 365 22.07 12.59 14.68
C PRO A 365 23.53 12.90 14.33
N GLN A 366 23.77 13.43 13.12
CA GLN A 366 25.10 13.79 12.59
C GLN A 366 26.05 12.59 12.35
N SER A 367 25.57 11.35 12.45
CA SER A 367 26.32 10.18 11.97
C SER A 367 26.01 9.86 10.51
N SER A 368 26.88 9.07 9.88
CA SER A 368 26.65 8.56 8.52
C SER A 368 26.97 7.07 8.41
N LEU A 369 26.35 6.42 7.43
CA LEU A 369 26.59 5.02 7.10
C LEU A 369 26.73 4.84 5.59
N SER A 370 27.79 4.14 5.19
CA SER A 370 27.95 3.57 3.85
C SER A 370 28.01 2.04 3.98
N ALA A 371 27.05 1.33 3.42
CA ALA A 371 27.00 -0.13 3.45
C ALA A 371 26.97 -0.69 2.03
N GLN A 372 27.92 -1.57 1.71
CA GLN A 372 28.01 -2.21 0.39
C GLN A 372 28.22 -3.73 0.50
N LEU A 373 27.51 -4.51 -0.32
CA LEU A 373 27.61 -5.99 -0.38
C LEU A 373 27.35 -6.67 0.99
N CYS A 374 26.57 -6.01 1.85
CA CYS A 374 26.30 -6.47 3.20
C CYS A 374 25.02 -7.32 3.27
N ARG A 375 24.91 -8.15 4.31
CA ARG A 375 23.67 -8.84 4.67
C ARG A 375 23.23 -8.40 6.05
N PHE A 376 21.95 -8.03 6.18
CA PHE A 376 21.34 -7.66 7.44
C PHE A 376 20.24 -8.66 7.79
N ARG A 377 20.27 -9.18 9.02
CA ARG A 377 19.21 -10.03 9.55
C ARG A 377 18.61 -9.42 10.80
N SER A 378 17.34 -9.04 10.70
CA SER A 378 16.60 -8.46 11.83
C SER A 378 15.31 -9.20 12.08
N SER A 379 14.96 -9.32 13.36
CA SER A 379 13.79 -10.11 13.79
C SER A 379 12.85 -9.45 14.79
N THR A 380 13.15 -8.23 15.22
CA THR A 380 12.31 -7.48 16.17
C THR A 380 12.15 -6.01 15.79
N HIS A 381 13.18 -5.37 15.27
CA HIS A 381 13.28 -3.92 15.05
C HIS A 381 13.80 -3.63 13.64
N PRO A 382 13.93 -2.36 13.20
CA PRO A 382 14.57 -2.04 11.94
C PRO A 382 15.99 -2.64 11.85
N ALA A 383 16.37 -3.17 10.70
CA ALA A 383 17.74 -3.61 10.48
C ALA A 383 18.67 -2.39 10.51
N ILE A 384 18.30 -1.30 9.84
CA ILE A 384 18.96 0.00 9.95
C ILE A 384 17.94 1.01 10.45
N SER A 385 18.27 1.73 11.52
CA SER A 385 17.52 2.90 11.98
C SER A 385 18.38 4.15 11.87
N ALA A 386 17.84 5.20 11.26
CA ALA A 386 18.51 6.46 11.00
C ALA A 386 17.63 7.64 11.39
N LYS A 387 18.20 8.59 12.14
CA LYS A 387 17.51 9.83 12.52
C LYS A 387 18.46 11.01 12.42
N GLN A 388 18.12 12.01 11.60
CA GLN A 388 18.89 13.25 11.46
C GLN A 388 20.36 12.99 11.09
N THR A 389 20.56 12.00 10.23
CA THR A 389 21.88 11.57 9.77
C THR A 389 22.39 12.49 8.66
N SER A 390 23.72 12.60 8.54
CA SER A 390 24.36 13.38 7.47
C SER A 390 24.40 12.64 6.13
N GLY A 391 24.13 11.34 6.12
CA GLY A 391 23.97 10.54 4.92
C GLY A 391 23.80 9.05 5.20
N LEU A 392 22.93 8.42 4.42
CA LEU A 392 22.71 6.98 4.42
C LEU A 392 22.87 6.44 2.99
N PHE A 393 23.96 5.72 2.75
CA PHE A 393 24.22 5.04 1.47
C PHE A 393 24.20 3.53 1.67
N VAL A 394 23.31 2.84 0.97
CA VAL A 394 23.18 1.38 1.05
C VAL A 394 23.09 0.82 -0.36
N ALA A 395 24.09 0.05 -0.76
CA ALA A 395 24.19 -0.49 -2.12
C ALA A 395 24.44 -2.00 -2.11
N ASP A 396 23.81 -2.75 -3.03
CA ASP A 396 24.06 -4.18 -3.24
C ASP A 396 23.89 -5.02 -1.96
N CYS A 397 22.96 -4.62 -1.07
CA CYS A 397 22.75 -5.25 0.23
C CYS A 397 21.50 -6.13 0.24
N ASN A 398 21.49 -7.15 1.10
CA ASN A 398 20.35 -8.03 1.31
C ASN A 398 19.82 -7.90 2.75
N PHE A 399 18.52 -7.69 2.88
CA PHE A 399 17.80 -7.58 4.14
C PHE A 399 16.85 -8.78 4.28
N ASP A 400 17.11 -9.62 5.29
CA ASP A 400 16.26 -10.74 5.66
C ASP A 400 15.50 -10.38 6.94
N ILE A 401 14.22 -10.06 6.78
CA ILE A 401 13.39 -9.40 7.80
C ILE A 401 12.29 -10.38 8.22
N ARG A 402 12.54 -11.09 9.32
CA ARG A 402 11.62 -12.15 9.77
C ARG A 402 11.32 -12.02 11.25
N PRO A 403 10.05 -11.84 11.64
CA PRO A 403 9.71 -11.76 13.05
C PRO A 403 10.12 -13.04 13.78
N LEU A 404 10.70 -12.90 14.98
CA LEU A 404 11.09 -14.04 15.84
C LEU A 404 9.90 -14.96 16.14
N THR A 405 8.71 -14.37 16.29
CA THR A 405 7.45 -15.04 16.59
C THR A 405 6.32 -14.28 15.90
N LEU A 406 5.27 -15.01 15.49
CA LEU A 406 4.09 -14.42 14.86
C LEU A 406 3.40 -13.35 15.74
N ASP A 407 3.49 -13.48 17.07
CA ASP A 407 2.84 -12.58 18.04
C ASP A 407 3.77 -11.46 18.57
N SER A 408 4.89 -11.18 17.87
CA SER A 408 5.82 -10.14 18.31
C SER A 408 5.13 -8.77 18.32
N PRO A 409 5.19 -7.98 19.41
CA PRO A 409 4.57 -6.65 19.46
C PRO A 409 5.31 -5.63 18.60
N SER A 410 6.55 -5.91 18.21
CA SER A 410 7.35 -5.06 17.33
C SER A 410 7.41 -5.64 15.93
N ILE A 411 7.15 -4.77 14.95
CA ILE A 411 7.18 -5.10 13.53
C ILE A 411 8.62 -4.95 13.03
N PRO A 412 9.28 -6.03 12.59
CA PRO A 412 10.62 -5.93 12.04
C PRO A 412 10.56 -5.21 10.69
N LEU A 413 11.63 -4.49 10.38
CA LEU A 413 11.67 -3.62 9.23
C LEU A 413 13.08 -3.60 8.63
N GLY A 414 13.24 -3.33 7.34
CA GLY A 414 14.56 -3.24 6.69
C GLY A 414 15.28 -1.95 7.07
N ILE A 415 14.89 -0.84 6.46
CA ILE A 415 15.46 0.49 6.73
C ILE A 415 14.38 1.45 7.23
N GLN A 416 14.57 2.01 8.43
CA GLN A 416 13.77 3.12 8.95
C GLN A 416 14.61 4.39 9.00
N ALA A 417 14.24 5.41 8.24
CA ALA A 417 14.94 6.69 8.23
C ALA A 417 13.98 7.85 8.50
N SER A 418 14.42 8.83 9.30
CA SER A 418 13.65 10.05 9.56
C SER A 418 14.51 11.30 9.48
N ASP A 419 14.03 12.33 8.78
CA ASP A 419 14.75 13.60 8.55
C ASP A 419 16.19 13.36 8.09
N SER A 420 16.36 12.57 7.04
CA SER A 420 17.67 12.14 6.54
C SER A 420 17.64 11.98 5.03
N ALA A 421 18.69 12.44 4.36
CA ALA A 421 18.97 12.08 2.97
C ALA A 421 19.44 10.63 2.87
N GLY A 422 19.26 10.01 1.70
CA GLY A 422 19.89 8.73 1.45
C GLY A 422 19.68 8.15 0.07
N LEU A 423 20.48 7.13 -0.23
CA LEU A 423 20.46 6.37 -1.47
C LEU A 423 20.45 4.88 -1.12
N VAL A 424 19.42 4.19 -1.59
CA VAL A 424 19.28 2.73 -1.50
C VAL A 424 19.30 2.17 -2.92
N GLN A 425 20.35 1.43 -3.27
CA GLN A 425 20.57 0.99 -4.64
C GLN A 425 20.78 -0.52 -4.72
N ARG A 426 20.12 -1.21 -5.66
CA ARG A 426 20.30 -2.65 -5.92
C ARG A 426 20.18 -3.51 -4.65
N CYS A 427 19.23 -3.17 -3.78
CA CYS A 427 19.03 -3.85 -2.50
C CYS A 427 17.82 -4.78 -2.56
N THR A 428 17.93 -5.94 -1.91
CA THR A 428 16.82 -6.90 -1.78
C THR A 428 16.29 -6.90 -0.36
N PHE A 429 14.96 -6.81 -0.20
CA PHE A 429 14.24 -6.85 1.06
C PHE A 429 13.31 -8.05 1.05
N VAL A 430 13.61 -9.06 1.87
CA VAL A 430 12.80 -10.27 2.00
C VAL A 430 12.06 -10.23 3.33
N GLY A 431 10.76 -10.01 3.28
CA GLY A 431 9.85 -9.97 4.42
C GLY A 431 9.18 -11.32 4.70
N SER A 432 8.57 -11.42 5.89
CA SER A 432 7.57 -12.42 6.20
C SER A 432 6.60 -11.92 7.27
N GLY A 433 5.31 -12.28 7.15
CA GLY A 433 4.28 -11.81 8.08
C GLY A 433 4.13 -10.29 8.01
N ALA A 434 4.18 -9.61 9.16
CA ALA A 434 3.98 -8.16 9.26
C ALA A 434 5.21 -7.32 8.86
N ALA A 435 6.29 -7.92 8.36
CA ALA A 435 7.55 -7.23 8.10
C ALA A 435 7.46 -6.18 6.97
N ASN A 436 8.01 -4.99 7.19
CA ASN A 436 8.07 -3.92 6.19
C ASN A 436 9.47 -3.80 5.56
N GLY A 437 9.56 -3.42 4.29
CA GLY A 437 10.83 -3.22 3.60
C GLY A 437 11.52 -1.93 4.04
N ILE A 438 11.07 -0.80 3.51
CA ILE A 438 11.61 0.53 3.83
C ILE A 438 10.50 1.41 4.39
N HIS A 439 10.83 2.18 5.43
CA HIS A 439 10.01 3.27 5.93
C HIS A 439 10.84 4.55 6.03
N TRP A 440 10.56 5.51 5.15
CA TRP A 440 11.14 6.84 5.19
C TRP A 440 10.12 7.86 5.67
N LYS A 441 10.50 8.76 6.57
CA LYS A 441 9.57 9.76 7.09
C LYS A 441 10.15 11.13 7.38
N ASP A 442 9.27 12.13 7.41
CA ASP A 442 9.54 13.48 7.91
C ASP A 442 10.82 14.09 7.32
N THR A 443 11.02 14.00 6.01
CA THR A 443 12.25 14.48 5.35
C THR A 443 11.96 15.47 4.23
N ASN A 444 12.72 16.56 4.26
CA ASN A 444 12.79 17.54 3.16
C ASN A 444 14.05 17.33 2.30
N GLN A 445 14.86 16.34 2.64
CA GLN A 445 16.10 16.02 1.94
C GLN A 445 15.82 14.98 0.86
N HIS A 446 16.65 15.00 -0.20
CA HIS A 446 16.54 14.07 -1.31
C HIS A 446 16.76 12.61 -0.87
N VAL A 447 15.86 11.73 -1.29
CA VAL A 447 15.91 10.28 -1.08
C VAL A 447 15.78 9.58 -2.42
N SER A 448 16.76 8.75 -2.77
CA SER A 448 16.72 7.93 -4.00
C SER A 448 16.68 6.44 -3.65
N ILE A 449 15.76 5.72 -4.29
CA ILE A 449 15.62 4.27 -4.21
C ILE A 449 15.69 3.73 -5.64
N GLU A 450 16.73 2.95 -5.93
CA GLU A 450 17.10 2.56 -7.28
C GLU A 450 17.26 1.05 -7.38
N ASP A 451 16.55 0.43 -8.32
CA ASP A 451 16.67 -1.02 -8.63
C ASP A 451 16.51 -1.90 -7.38
N ALA A 452 15.55 -1.56 -6.50
CA ALA A 452 15.28 -2.31 -5.27
C ALA A 452 14.27 -3.45 -5.53
N ASP A 453 14.41 -4.54 -4.78
CA ASP A 453 13.51 -5.70 -4.88
C ASP A 453 12.89 -6.01 -3.51
N PHE A 454 11.56 -5.94 -3.43
CA PHE A 454 10.77 -6.17 -2.23
C PHE A 454 9.98 -7.47 -2.38
N GLN A 455 10.18 -8.42 -1.47
CA GLN A 455 9.58 -9.75 -1.55
C GLN A 455 8.83 -10.09 -0.26
N ASN A 456 7.54 -10.41 -0.37
CA ASN A 456 6.70 -10.89 0.75
C ASN A 456 6.66 -9.95 1.97
N CYS A 457 6.73 -8.64 1.75
CA CYS A 457 6.57 -7.63 2.80
C CYS A 457 5.09 -7.30 3.05
N GLU A 458 4.71 -6.89 4.26
CA GLU A 458 3.37 -6.29 4.48
C GLU A 458 3.28 -4.96 3.74
N ILE A 459 4.33 -4.13 3.83
CA ILE A 459 4.51 -2.93 3.02
C ILE A 459 5.93 -2.98 2.43
N GLY A 460 6.05 -2.90 1.11
CA GLY A 460 7.35 -2.82 0.44
C GLY A 460 8.07 -1.50 0.77
N LEU A 461 7.48 -0.38 0.34
CA LEU A 461 7.98 0.96 0.61
C LEU A 461 6.86 1.83 1.21
N LEU A 462 7.15 2.39 2.39
CA LEU A 462 6.35 3.41 3.07
C LEU A 462 7.12 4.72 3.08
N ALA A 463 6.58 5.76 2.48
CA ALA A 463 7.07 7.13 2.61
C ALA A 463 6.00 8.00 3.27
N GLN A 464 6.38 8.77 4.29
CA GLN A 464 5.45 9.62 5.05
C GLN A 464 6.02 11.03 5.23
N ALA A 465 5.28 12.06 4.83
CA ALA A 465 5.72 13.47 4.92
C ALA A 465 7.11 13.71 4.30
N CYS A 466 7.33 13.18 3.10
CA CYS A 466 8.60 13.27 2.35
C CYS A 466 8.43 14.18 1.12
N ASN A 467 9.26 15.22 0.98
CA ASN A 467 9.09 16.20 -0.10
C ASN A 467 9.93 15.96 -1.36
N ASP A 468 10.86 15.01 -1.33
CA ASP A 468 11.75 14.72 -2.45
C ASP A 468 12.20 13.25 -2.40
N ILE A 469 11.27 12.35 -2.74
CA ILE A 469 11.56 10.91 -2.85
C ILE A 469 11.43 10.44 -4.30
N HIS A 470 12.52 9.87 -4.81
CA HIS A 470 12.62 9.32 -6.15
C HIS A 470 12.76 7.82 -6.05
N VAL A 471 11.83 7.10 -6.66
CA VAL A 471 11.94 5.66 -6.88
C VAL A 471 12.14 5.48 -8.37
N SER A 472 13.27 4.93 -8.77
CA SER A 472 13.58 4.77 -10.17
C SER A 472 14.19 3.41 -10.44
N SER A 473 14.29 3.07 -11.71
CA SER A 473 14.91 1.83 -12.08
C SER A 473 15.54 1.86 -13.46
N THR A 474 16.66 1.16 -13.60
CA THR A 474 17.27 0.82 -14.89
C THR A 474 17.01 -0.64 -15.28
N THR A 475 16.65 -1.49 -14.31
CA THR A 475 16.51 -2.95 -14.46
C THR A 475 15.19 -3.54 -13.93
N GLY A 476 14.29 -2.69 -13.44
CA GLY A 476 13.07 -2.96 -12.66
C GLY A 476 13.25 -2.78 -11.14
N THR A 477 12.50 -1.85 -10.52
CA THR A 477 12.23 -1.91 -9.06
C THR A 477 11.01 -2.79 -8.88
N HIS A 478 11.16 -3.88 -8.15
CA HIS A 478 10.18 -4.96 -8.11
C HIS A 478 9.53 -5.07 -6.74
N PHE A 479 8.22 -5.30 -6.72
CA PHE A 479 7.47 -5.64 -5.52
C PHE A 479 6.71 -6.94 -5.80
N SER A 480 7.05 -8.00 -5.08
CA SER A 480 6.50 -9.34 -5.30
C SER A 480 5.90 -9.92 -4.03
N GLY A 481 4.62 -10.30 -4.09
CA GLY A 481 3.93 -10.91 -2.95
C GLY A 481 3.73 -9.97 -1.75
N CYS A 482 3.87 -8.67 -1.95
CA CYS A 482 3.67 -7.68 -0.89
C CYS A 482 2.17 -7.43 -0.67
N ALA A 483 1.72 -7.31 0.58
CA ALA A 483 0.32 -7.00 0.88
C ALA A 483 -0.03 -5.57 0.39
N ASN A 484 0.88 -4.62 0.60
CA ASN A 484 0.88 -3.32 -0.07
C ASN A 484 2.24 -3.09 -0.74
N GLY A 485 2.25 -2.69 -2.01
CA GLY A 485 3.49 -2.42 -2.73
C GLY A 485 4.13 -1.12 -2.24
N LEU A 486 3.48 -0.01 -2.57
CA LEU A 486 3.92 1.34 -2.30
C LEU A 486 2.86 2.13 -1.52
N LEU A 487 3.23 2.72 -0.39
CA LEU A 487 2.37 3.60 0.39
C LEU A 487 3.05 4.98 0.54
N LEU A 488 2.43 6.00 -0.02
CA LEU A 488 2.88 7.39 0.02
C LEU A 488 1.88 8.24 0.80
N GLU A 489 2.30 8.80 1.91
CA GLU A 489 1.47 9.62 2.79
C GLU A 489 1.99 11.06 2.83
N GLY A 490 1.26 12.02 2.26
CA GLY A 490 1.65 13.44 2.26
C GLY A 490 3.03 13.68 1.63
N CYS A 491 3.32 13.01 0.51
CA CYS A 491 4.63 13.06 -0.13
C CYS A 491 4.62 13.77 -1.49
N THR A 492 5.75 14.38 -1.84
CA THR A 492 6.09 14.71 -3.23
C THR A 492 7.09 13.69 -3.74
N SER A 493 6.72 13.00 -4.83
CA SER A 493 7.43 11.79 -5.24
C SER A 493 7.44 11.62 -6.76
N VAL A 494 8.53 11.05 -7.27
CA VAL A 494 8.64 10.58 -8.66
C VAL A 494 8.91 9.08 -8.62
N ILE A 495 8.04 8.30 -9.26
CA ILE A 495 8.09 6.84 -9.30
C ILE A 495 8.18 6.42 -10.77
N ASP A 496 9.33 5.90 -11.16
CA ASP A 496 9.65 5.51 -12.53
C ASP A 496 9.94 4.00 -12.61
N ASP A 497 9.45 3.34 -13.65
CA ASP A 497 9.85 1.99 -14.07
C ASP A 497 9.71 0.93 -12.95
N CYS A 498 8.59 0.98 -12.23
CA CYS A 498 8.28 0.05 -11.13
C CYS A 498 7.32 -1.07 -11.56
N ASP A 499 7.61 -2.30 -11.14
CA ASP A 499 6.78 -3.48 -11.37
C ASP A 499 6.27 -4.05 -10.05
N ILE A 500 4.97 -3.89 -9.80
CA ILE A 500 4.30 -4.15 -8.54
C ILE A 500 3.29 -5.30 -8.73
N GLN A 501 3.68 -6.50 -8.34
CA GLN A 501 2.92 -7.73 -8.59
C GLN A 501 2.59 -8.48 -7.31
N CYS A 502 1.33 -8.85 -7.13
CA CYS A 502 0.89 -9.75 -6.09
C CYS A 502 -0.15 -10.73 -6.61
N ALA A 503 -0.37 -11.83 -5.89
CA ALA A 503 -1.47 -12.75 -6.18
C ALA A 503 -2.68 -12.49 -5.28
N GLU A 504 -2.44 -12.02 -4.05
CA GLU A 504 -3.44 -11.71 -3.02
C GLU A 504 -2.98 -10.49 -2.22
N GLY A 505 -2.91 -9.33 -2.89
CA GLY A 505 -2.53 -8.07 -2.26
C GLY A 505 -3.75 -7.19 -1.94
N LYS A 506 -3.60 -6.29 -0.96
CA LYS A 506 -4.61 -5.26 -0.65
C LYS A 506 -4.53 -4.14 -1.67
N ILE A 507 -3.50 -3.30 -1.60
CA ILE A 507 -3.37 -2.15 -2.50
C ILE A 507 -1.98 -2.11 -3.13
N GLY A 508 -1.90 -2.01 -4.46
CA GLY A 508 -0.62 -1.97 -5.16
C GLY A 508 0.15 -0.68 -4.85
N ILE A 509 -0.44 0.45 -5.23
CA ILE A 509 0.04 1.80 -4.92
C ILE A 509 -1.06 2.54 -4.18
N ARG A 510 -0.76 3.02 -2.98
CA ARG A 510 -1.67 3.86 -2.19
C ARG A 510 -1.04 5.23 -1.98
N ILE A 511 -1.76 6.27 -2.37
CA ILE A 511 -1.35 7.67 -2.22
C ILE A 511 -2.44 8.37 -1.41
N VAL A 512 -2.08 8.80 -0.21
CA VAL A 512 -3.01 9.45 0.71
C VAL A 512 -2.40 10.75 1.18
N ASP A 513 -3.20 11.81 1.26
CA ASP A 513 -2.79 13.02 1.93
C ASP A 513 -3.72 13.35 3.11
N GLN A 514 -3.20 14.11 4.08
CA GLN A 514 -4.01 14.64 5.16
C GLN A 514 -4.59 16.00 4.76
N ALA A 515 -5.91 16.16 4.91
CA ALA A 515 -6.64 17.36 4.52
C ALA A 515 -6.17 18.68 5.18
N GLU A 516 -5.32 18.61 6.22
CA GLU A 516 -4.77 19.76 6.95
C GLU A 516 -3.35 20.17 6.49
N LEU A 517 -2.71 19.42 5.59
CA LEU A 517 -1.37 19.76 5.10
C LEU A 517 -1.43 20.91 4.08
N PRO A 518 -0.54 21.93 4.19
CA PRO A 518 -0.64 23.17 3.41
C PRO A 518 -0.35 23.00 1.92
N GLN A 519 0.14 21.85 1.48
CA GLN A 519 0.48 21.56 0.09
C GLN A 519 0.09 20.12 -0.22
N ALA A 520 -0.83 19.93 -1.18
CA ALA A 520 -1.27 18.59 -1.58
C ALA A 520 -0.09 17.76 -2.11
N ALA A 521 -0.04 16.48 -1.71
CA ALA A 521 0.89 15.49 -2.21
C ALA A 521 0.89 15.48 -3.74
N LYS A 522 2.09 15.53 -4.34
CA LYS A 522 2.30 15.54 -5.79
C LYS A 522 3.10 14.32 -6.19
N VAL A 523 2.46 13.37 -6.82
CA VAL A 523 3.11 12.12 -7.22
C VAL A 523 3.11 11.98 -8.74
N GLN A 524 4.29 11.69 -9.30
CA GLN A 524 4.45 11.33 -10.70
C GLN A 524 4.69 9.82 -10.79
N LEU A 525 3.90 9.13 -11.61
CA LEU A 525 4.06 7.71 -11.90
C LEU A 525 4.37 7.56 -13.40
N ASN A 526 5.53 7.02 -13.76
CA ASN A 526 5.90 6.81 -15.16
C ASN A 526 6.27 5.34 -15.41
N HIS A 527 5.67 4.71 -16.42
CA HIS A 527 6.00 3.33 -16.84
C HIS A 527 5.81 2.27 -15.75
N CYS A 528 4.87 2.49 -14.83
CA CYS A 528 4.60 1.56 -13.73
C CYS A 528 3.64 0.44 -14.16
N ILE A 529 3.91 -0.78 -13.70
CA ILE A 529 3.02 -1.94 -13.87
C ILE A 529 2.52 -2.37 -12.49
N VAL A 530 1.22 -2.56 -12.35
CA VAL A 530 0.57 -3.00 -11.12
C VAL A 530 -0.36 -4.17 -11.43
N SER A 531 -0.22 -5.30 -10.73
CA SER A 531 -1.11 -6.44 -10.97
C SER A 531 -1.42 -7.31 -9.75
N GLY A 532 -2.65 -7.84 -9.72
CA GLY A 532 -3.13 -8.83 -8.74
C GLY A 532 -3.29 -8.32 -7.30
N TYR A 533 -3.79 -7.09 -7.18
CA TYR A 533 -4.18 -6.46 -5.92
C TYR A 533 -5.70 -6.24 -5.87
N GLU A 534 -6.29 -6.07 -4.69
CA GLU A 534 -7.70 -5.64 -4.59
C GLU A 534 -7.92 -4.32 -5.33
N THR A 535 -7.09 -3.31 -5.02
CA THR A 535 -7.03 -2.07 -5.79
C THR A 535 -5.62 -1.85 -6.33
N GLY A 536 -5.48 -1.61 -7.64
CA GLY A 536 -4.18 -1.35 -8.27
C GLY A 536 -3.57 -0.04 -7.78
N LEU A 537 -4.22 1.08 -8.07
CA LEU A 537 -3.83 2.42 -7.63
C LEU A 537 -4.97 3.08 -6.84
N SER A 538 -4.73 3.48 -5.59
CA SER A 538 -5.68 4.20 -4.74
C SER A 538 -5.17 5.60 -4.43
N ILE A 539 -5.98 6.62 -4.68
CA ILE A 539 -5.63 8.03 -4.50
C ILE A 539 -6.69 8.70 -3.62
N GLU A 540 -6.26 9.31 -2.51
CA GLU A 540 -7.10 10.02 -1.55
C GLU A 540 -6.49 11.38 -1.20
N HIS A 541 -7.22 12.49 -1.40
CA HIS A 541 -6.74 13.86 -1.13
C HIS A 541 -5.41 14.28 -1.79
N ALA A 542 -4.98 13.59 -2.85
CA ALA A 542 -3.67 13.83 -3.49
C ALA A 542 -3.78 14.20 -4.97
N HIS A 543 -2.74 14.85 -5.49
CA HIS A 543 -2.59 15.21 -6.91
C HIS A 543 -1.60 14.24 -7.56
N VAL A 544 -2.06 13.47 -8.53
CA VAL A 544 -1.26 12.44 -9.19
C VAL A 544 -1.25 12.66 -10.70
N SER A 545 -0.07 12.58 -11.29
CA SER A 545 0.11 12.47 -12.74
C SER A 545 0.69 11.11 -13.09
N ALA A 546 -0.02 10.34 -13.91
CA ALA A 546 0.38 9.01 -14.34
C ALA A 546 0.56 8.96 -15.86
N LEU A 547 1.73 8.53 -16.31
CA LEU A 547 2.05 8.33 -17.72
C LEU A 547 2.41 6.86 -17.94
N ASN A 548 1.75 6.21 -18.91
CA ASN A 548 2.02 4.82 -19.25
C ASN A 548 1.91 3.87 -18.03
N LEU A 549 0.84 4.05 -17.25
CA LEU A 549 0.49 3.16 -16.14
C LEU A 549 -0.23 1.94 -16.69
N LYS A 550 0.18 0.75 -16.24
CA LYS A 550 -0.49 -0.50 -16.55
C LYS A 550 -1.06 -1.12 -15.27
N CYS A 551 -2.39 -1.18 -15.13
CA CYS A 551 -3.03 -1.89 -14.02
C CYS A 551 -3.81 -3.10 -14.54
N GLU A 552 -3.52 -4.29 -14.01
CA GLU A 552 -4.15 -5.53 -14.46
C GLU A 552 -4.64 -6.43 -13.31
N ARG A 553 -5.73 -7.15 -13.54
CA ARG A 553 -6.19 -8.23 -12.64
C ARG A 553 -6.49 -7.76 -11.22
N SER A 554 -7.08 -6.57 -11.07
CA SER A 554 -7.54 -6.11 -9.77
C SER A 554 -8.91 -6.69 -9.41
N THR A 555 -9.10 -7.15 -8.17
CA THR A 555 -10.39 -7.75 -7.76
C THR A 555 -11.46 -6.71 -7.41
N HIS A 556 -11.08 -5.45 -7.17
CA HIS A 556 -11.98 -4.33 -6.98
C HIS A 556 -11.84 -3.30 -8.10
N ALA A 557 -10.81 -2.44 -8.04
CA ALA A 557 -10.62 -1.38 -9.02
C ALA A 557 -9.18 -1.35 -9.54
N GLY A 558 -8.99 -1.21 -10.85
CA GLY A 558 -7.65 -0.94 -11.40
C GLY A 558 -7.11 0.40 -10.88
N VAL A 559 -7.96 1.42 -10.88
CA VAL A 559 -7.69 2.74 -10.28
C VAL A 559 -8.89 3.19 -9.45
N GLN A 560 -8.64 3.67 -8.24
CA GLN A 560 -9.63 4.25 -7.34
C GLN A 560 -9.20 5.68 -6.98
N LEU A 561 -10.08 6.63 -7.22
CA LEU A 561 -9.86 8.05 -6.95
C LEU A 561 -11.00 8.58 -6.08
N VAL A 562 -10.69 8.97 -4.84
CA VAL A 562 -11.71 9.41 -3.88
C VAL A 562 -11.29 10.65 -3.09
N ARG A 563 -12.25 11.26 -2.38
CA ARG A 563 -12.01 12.28 -1.34
C ARG A 563 -11.10 13.42 -1.85
N LYS A 564 -11.57 14.17 -2.84
CA LYS A 564 -10.88 15.31 -3.48
C LYS A 564 -9.54 15.00 -4.12
N GLY A 565 -9.31 13.75 -4.51
CA GLY A 565 -8.16 13.39 -5.34
C GLY A 565 -8.23 14.05 -6.72
N HIS A 566 -7.07 14.32 -7.31
CA HIS A 566 -6.95 14.76 -8.69
C HIS A 566 -6.00 13.83 -9.44
N LEU A 567 -6.48 13.22 -10.53
CA LEU A 567 -5.67 12.33 -11.37
C LEU A 567 -5.58 12.89 -12.77
N ARG A 568 -4.36 13.10 -13.26
CA ARG A 568 -4.08 13.23 -14.70
C ARG A 568 -3.45 11.94 -15.20
N MET A 569 -4.06 11.26 -16.17
CA MET A 569 -3.55 9.98 -16.68
C MET A 569 -3.47 9.98 -18.21
N GLU A 570 -2.32 9.56 -18.75
CA GLU A 570 -2.06 9.56 -20.19
C GLU A 570 -1.44 8.25 -20.67
N THR A 571 -1.89 7.74 -21.83
CA THR A 571 -1.30 6.56 -22.50
C THR A 571 -1.26 5.30 -21.62
N SER A 572 -2.28 5.09 -20.78
CA SER A 572 -2.33 4.02 -19.78
C SER A 572 -3.27 2.88 -20.17
N LEU A 573 -2.98 1.66 -19.69
CA LEU A 573 -3.77 0.46 -19.92
C LEU A 573 -4.30 -0.10 -18.60
N ILE A 574 -5.61 -0.14 -18.46
CA ILE A 574 -6.30 -0.69 -17.28
C ILE A 574 -7.15 -1.87 -17.75
N SER A 575 -6.81 -3.09 -17.32
CA SER A 575 -7.47 -4.27 -17.90
C SER A 575 -7.70 -5.46 -16.97
N ALA A 576 -8.67 -6.31 -17.35
CA ALA A 576 -8.96 -7.58 -16.69
C ALA A 576 -9.28 -7.44 -15.20
N ASN A 577 -9.97 -6.37 -14.80
CA ASN A 577 -10.35 -6.13 -13.41
C ASN A 577 -11.75 -6.70 -13.13
N ASP A 578 -12.00 -7.23 -11.95
CA ASP A 578 -13.26 -7.94 -11.65
C ASP A 578 -14.45 -6.98 -11.57
N ASN A 579 -14.28 -5.77 -11.02
CA ASN A 579 -15.37 -4.78 -10.93
C ASN A 579 -15.09 -3.56 -11.81
N TYR A 580 -14.20 -2.67 -11.38
CA TYR A 580 -14.00 -1.36 -12.01
C TYR A 580 -12.67 -1.26 -12.74
N GLY A 581 -12.67 -0.67 -13.93
CA GLY A 581 -11.43 -0.15 -14.52
C GLY A 581 -10.95 1.04 -13.71
N ILE A 582 -11.74 2.11 -13.68
CA ILE A 582 -11.58 3.25 -12.79
C ILE A 582 -12.86 3.57 -12.02
N TYR A 583 -12.72 3.86 -10.74
CA TYR A 583 -13.78 4.31 -9.84
C TYR A 583 -13.46 5.71 -9.32
N VAL A 584 -14.31 6.70 -9.62
CA VAL A 584 -14.14 8.09 -9.20
C VAL A 584 -15.32 8.54 -8.34
N GLN A 585 -15.03 9.07 -7.14
CA GLN A 585 -16.03 9.57 -6.21
C GLN A 585 -15.53 10.80 -5.45
N ASP A 586 -16.25 11.92 -5.50
CA ASP A 586 -15.81 13.19 -4.88
C ASP A 586 -14.42 13.60 -5.36
N ALA A 587 -14.13 13.42 -6.65
CA ALA A 587 -12.80 13.63 -7.20
C ALA A 587 -12.82 13.97 -8.69
N ILE A 588 -11.68 14.42 -9.23
CA ILE A 588 -11.56 14.87 -10.63
C ILE A 588 -10.51 14.06 -11.38
N ALA A 589 -10.89 13.52 -12.53
CA ALA A 589 -10.01 12.77 -13.41
C ALA A 589 -9.89 13.44 -14.79
N ASP A 590 -8.66 13.75 -15.21
CA ASP A 590 -8.29 14.19 -16.56
C ASP A 590 -7.53 13.06 -17.27
N ILE A 591 -8.22 12.32 -18.14
CA ILE A 591 -7.71 11.08 -18.71
C ILE A 591 -7.65 11.20 -20.23
N SER A 592 -6.49 10.86 -20.82
CA SER A 592 -6.32 10.89 -22.27
C SER A 592 -5.56 9.69 -22.85
N ALA A 593 -5.95 9.25 -24.05
CA ALA A 593 -5.29 8.15 -24.75
C ALA A 593 -5.17 6.85 -23.93
N CYS A 594 -6.16 6.55 -23.08
CA CYS A 594 -6.13 5.38 -22.19
C CYS A 594 -7.08 4.27 -22.65
N GLU A 595 -6.74 3.03 -22.33
CA GLU A 595 -7.52 1.83 -22.64
C GLU A 595 -8.08 1.18 -21.36
N PHE A 596 -9.39 0.94 -21.33
CA PHE A 596 -10.12 0.29 -20.24
C PHE A 596 -10.78 -0.99 -20.77
N LEU A 597 -10.13 -2.13 -20.55
CA LEU A 597 -10.45 -3.38 -21.24
C LEU A 597 -10.91 -4.48 -20.27
N ASN A 598 -11.97 -5.20 -20.62
CA ASN A 598 -12.37 -6.42 -19.92
C ASN A 598 -12.56 -6.22 -18.40
N SER A 599 -13.22 -5.13 -18.01
CA SER A 599 -13.66 -4.94 -16.61
C SER A 599 -14.97 -5.70 -16.40
N GLY A 600 -15.02 -6.54 -15.36
CA GLY A 600 -16.14 -7.43 -15.10
C GLY A 600 -17.45 -6.71 -14.74
N TYR A 601 -17.39 -5.43 -14.37
CA TYR A 601 -18.59 -4.59 -14.17
C TYR A 601 -18.53 -3.29 -15.00
N VAL A 602 -17.80 -2.26 -14.57
CA VAL A 602 -17.80 -0.94 -15.22
C VAL A 602 -16.38 -0.55 -15.64
N GLY A 603 -16.18 -0.11 -16.88
CA GLY A 603 -14.90 0.43 -17.32
C GLY A 603 -14.54 1.72 -16.59
N ILE A 604 -15.41 2.72 -16.64
CA ILE A 604 -15.26 4.01 -15.95
C ILE A 604 -16.53 4.31 -15.14
N TYR A 605 -16.42 4.45 -13.82
CA TYR A 605 -17.51 4.87 -12.94
C TYR A 605 -17.26 6.28 -12.39
N LEU A 606 -18.27 7.15 -12.49
CA LEU A 606 -18.26 8.53 -11.99
C LEU A 606 -19.50 8.82 -11.15
N ASP A 607 -19.31 9.41 -9.98
CA ASP A 607 -20.41 9.92 -9.15
C ASP A 607 -20.77 11.40 -9.49
N ALA A 608 -21.84 11.90 -8.87
CA ALA A 608 -22.37 13.25 -9.13
C ALA A 608 -21.38 14.37 -8.78
N SER A 609 -20.55 14.14 -7.78
CA SER A 609 -19.57 15.11 -7.29
C SER A 609 -18.30 15.18 -8.16
N SER A 610 -18.17 14.26 -9.11
CA SER A 610 -17.07 14.21 -10.08
C SER A 610 -17.33 15.03 -11.37
N ALA A 611 -18.34 15.92 -11.33
CA ALA A 611 -18.70 16.84 -12.40
C ALA A 611 -17.53 17.81 -12.67
N GLY A 612 -16.83 17.60 -13.78
CA GLY A 612 -15.57 18.29 -14.10
C GLY A 612 -14.50 17.36 -14.67
N SER A 613 -14.66 16.04 -14.51
CA SER A 613 -13.77 15.07 -15.14
C SER A 613 -13.84 15.12 -16.68
N ASN A 614 -12.71 14.84 -17.32
CA ASN A 614 -12.52 14.95 -18.76
C ASN A 614 -11.83 13.71 -19.32
N PHE A 615 -12.40 13.14 -20.37
CA PHE A 615 -11.90 11.94 -21.04
C PHE A 615 -11.70 12.20 -22.52
N LYS A 616 -10.50 11.96 -23.02
CA LYS A 616 -10.14 12.18 -24.42
C LYS A 616 -9.48 10.96 -25.03
N GLN A 617 -9.87 10.55 -26.24
CA GLN A 617 -9.20 9.47 -26.99
C GLN A 617 -9.11 8.16 -26.20
N CYS A 618 -10.11 7.86 -25.35
CA CYS A 618 -10.10 6.66 -24.53
C CYS A 618 -10.84 5.52 -25.22
N THR A 619 -10.33 4.30 -25.11
CA THR A 619 -11.02 3.09 -25.59
C THR A 619 -11.57 2.32 -24.41
N LEU A 620 -12.88 2.09 -24.38
CA LEU A 620 -13.55 1.27 -23.38
C LEU A 620 -14.11 0.05 -24.09
N ALA A 621 -13.54 -1.14 -23.83
CA ALA A 621 -13.93 -2.34 -24.55
C ALA A 621 -14.12 -3.58 -23.69
N GLN A 622 -15.05 -4.45 -24.10
CA GLN A 622 -15.32 -5.74 -23.45
C GLN A 622 -15.74 -5.64 -21.98
N ASN A 623 -16.32 -4.51 -21.57
CA ASN A 623 -16.85 -4.30 -20.23
C ASN A 623 -18.35 -4.66 -20.18
N GLN A 624 -18.93 -4.94 -19.01
CA GLN A 624 -20.40 -4.99 -18.94
C GLN A 624 -20.98 -3.60 -19.22
N VAL A 625 -20.48 -2.57 -18.55
CA VAL A 625 -20.78 -1.16 -18.86
C VAL A 625 -19.47 -0.45 -19.21
N GLY A 626 -19.42 0.27 -20.33
CA GLY A 626 -18.27 1.08 -20.68
C GLY A 626 -18.10 2.23 -19.68
N LEU A 627 -18.98 3.23 -19.75
CA LEU A 627 -19.00 4.38 -18.85
C LEU A 627 -20.30 4.42 -18.05
N MET A 628 -20.23 4.58 -16.74
CA MET A 628 -21.38 4.83 -15.86
C MET A 628 -21.19 6.17 -15.14
N MET A 629 -22.21 7.02 -15.18
CA MET A 629 -22.21 8.32 -14.51
C MET A 629 -23.50 8.55 -13.73
N VAL A 630 -23.39 9.06 -12.50
CA VAL A 630 -24.52 9.43 -11.65
C VAL A 630 -24.65 10.95 -11.61
N ALA A 631 -25.48 11.55 -12.47
CA ALA A 631 -25.65 13.02 -12.61
C ALA A 631 -24.35 13.83 -12.87
N GLY A 632 -24.49 15.09 -13.32
CA GLY A 632 -23.36 15.98 -13.62
C GLY A 632 -22.91 16.00 -15.09
N ALA A 633 -22.01 16.94 -15.39
CA ALA A 633 -21.43 17.12 -16.73
C ALA A 633 -20.01 16.57 -16.78
N VAL A 634 -19.75 15.70 -17.77
CA VAL A 634 -18.45 15.12 -18.05
C VAL A 634 -18.10 15.37 -19.50
N LYS A 635 -16.86 15.76 -19.77
CA LYS A 635 -16.40 16.00 -21.13
C LYS A 635 -15.85 14.71 -21.73
N LEU A 636 -16.42 14.28 -22.86
CA LEU A 636 -15.98 13.11 -23.61
C LEU A 636 -15.57 13.54 -25.02
N GLU A 637 -14.32 13.31 -25.41
CA GLU A 637 -13.77 13.70 -26.71
C GLU A 637 -13.12 12.51 -27.41
N GLN A 638 -13.70 12.03 -28.52
CA GLN A 638 -13.12 10.93 -29.33
C GLN A 638 -12.94 9.62 -28.54
N CYS A 639 -13.87 9.25 -27.66
CA CYS A 639 -13.81 7.98 -26.95
C CYS A 639 -14.56 6.87 -27.70
N ASP A 640 -13.95 5.69 -27.76
CA ASP A 640 -14.48 4.50 -28.44
C ASP A 640 -15.07 3.51 -27.44
N TYR A 641 -16.25 2.96 -27.76
CA TYR A 641 -16.96 1.98 -26.92
C TYR A 641 -17.19 0.70 -27.71
N VAL A 642 -16.40 -0.34 -27.45
CA VAL A 642 -16.33 -1.53 -28.32
C VAL A 642 -16.70 -2.81 -27.58
N SER A 643 -17.70 -3.54 -28.07
CA SER A 643 -18.10 -4.84 -27.49
C SER A 643 -18.44 -4.79 -25.99
N ASN A 644 -18.96 -3.66 -25.50
CA ASN A 644 -19.53 -3.58 -24.17
C ASN A 644 -20.99 -4.05 -24.18
N SER A 645 -21.52 -4.54 -23.07
CA SER A 645 -22.96 -4.85 -22.99
C SER A 645 -23.81 -3.57 -23.00
N VAL A 646 -23.31 -2.52 -22.35
CA VAL A 646 -23.83 -1.15 -22.39
C VAL A 646 -22.66 -0.19 -22.67
N GLY A 647 -22.79 0.70 -23.65
CA GLY A 647 -21.75 1.68 -23.98
C GLY A 647 -21.60 2.75 -22.89
N VAL A 648 -22.63 3.57 -22.72
CA VAL A 648 -22.72 4.63 -21.70
C VAL A 648 -24.03 4.49 -20.94
N LEU A 649 -23.97 4.56 -19.61
CA LEU A 649 -25.11 4.56 -18.70
C LEU A 649 -25.10 5.85 -17.88
N VAL A 650 -26.14 6.66 -18.02
CA VAL A 650 -26.34 7.87 -17.21
C VAL A 650 -27.52 7.64 -16.26
N SER A 651 -27.24 7.67 -14.96
CA SER A 651 -28.24 7.60 -13.90
C SER A 651 -28.53 9.02 -13.39
N THR A 652 -29.81 9.41 -13.38
CA THR A 652 -30.27 10.74 -12.91
C THR A 652 -30.92 10.68 -11.53
N TYR A 653 -30.64 9.65 -10.73
CA TYR A 653 -31.21 9.53 -9.39
C TYR A 653 -30.56 10.54 -8.42
N GLU A 654 -31.07 11.76 -8.42
CA GLU A 654 -31.15 12.55 -7.19
C GLU A 654 -32.39 12.14 -6.39
N LYS A 655 -32.20 12.12 -5.09
CA LYS A 655 -33.21 11.91 -4.06
C LYS A 655 -34.46 12.73 -4.35
N LEU A 656 -35.62 12.07 -4.35
CA LEU A 656 -36.94 12.71 -4.34
C LEU A 656 -37.17 13.34 -2.95
N GLU A 657 -36.48 14.45 -2.66
CA GLU A 657 -36.86 15.36 -1.58
C GLU A 657 -37.89 16.35 -2.13
N LEU A 658 -39.03 16.44 -1.45
CA LEU A 658 -40.15 17.32 -1.72
C LEU A 658 -39.80 18.79 -1.41
N GLU A 659 -38.83 19.37 -2.09
CA GLU A 659 -38.70 20.82 -2.30
C GLU A 659 -38.08 21.05 -3.69
N PRO A 660 -38.60 21.97 -4.52
CA PRO A 660 -38.07 22.16 -5.87
C PRO A 660 -36.64 22.75 -5.76
N PRO A 661 -35.60 22.07 -6.28
CA PRO A 661 -34.29 22.69 -6.40
C PRO A 661 -34.37 23.88 -7.34
N ALA A 662 -33.74 24.98 -6.95
CA ALA A 662 -33.46 26.09 -7.84
C ALA A 662 -32.54 25.58 -8.97
N GLU A 663 -33.01 25.72 -10.21
CA GLU A 663 -32.32 25.36 -11.47
C GLU A 663 -31.99 23.87 -11.66
N VAL A 664 -32.94 23.15 -12.28
CA VAL A 664 -32.63 21.94 -13.05
C VAL A 664 -31.78 22.37 -14.25
N VAL A 665 -30.47 22.10 -14.21
CA VAL A 665 -29.59 22.28 -15.37
C VAL A 665 -29.90 21.15 -16.37
N PRO A 666 -30.39 21.45 -17.58
CA PRO A 666 -30.64 20.41 -18.57
C PRO A 666 -29.30 19.84 -19.06
N VAL A 667 -29.12 18.53 -18.95
CA VAL A 667 -28.07 17.82 -19.69
C VAL A 667 -28.60 17.65 -21.12
N SER A 668 -28.11 18.42 -22.08
CA SER A 668 -28.31 18.07 -23.50
C SER A 668 -27.29 16.99 -23.87
N ILE A 669 -27.71 16.01 -24.69
CA ILE A 669 -26.85 14.93 -25.19
C ILE A 669 -27.05 14.93 -26.69
N ASP A 670 -26.14 15.59 -27.40
CA ASP A 670 -26.09 15.62 -28.85
C ASP A 670 -25.41 14.34 -29.33
N ILE A 671 -26.22 13.38 -29.81
CA ILE A 671 -25.75 12.09 -30.32
C ILE A 671 -25.50 12.21 -31.82
N VAL A 672 -24.23 12.12 -32.24
CA VAL A 672 -23.86 12.06 -33.67
C VAL A 672 -23.40 10.65 -34.01
N GLY A 673 -24.17 9.94 -34.85
CA GLY A 673 -23.79 8.67 -35.47
C GLY A 673 -24.25 7.37 -34.77
N GLY A 674 -25.01 7.50 -33.66
CA GLY A 674 -25.48 6.38 -32.85
C GLY A 674 -26.96 6.04 -32.95
N GLU A 675 -27.31 4.79 -32.67
CA GLU A 675 -28.68 4.41 -32.32
C GLU A 675 -28.90 4.62 -30.82
N PHE A 676 -30.08 5.11 -30.42
CA PHE A 676 -30.40 5.28 -29.01
C PHE A 676 -31.83 4.88 -28.70
N GLN A 677 -32.06 4.39 -27.48
CA GLN A 677 -33.38 4.03 -26.99
C GLN A 677 -33.48 4.37 -25.51
N LYS A 678 -34.63 4.90 -25.09
CA LYS A 678 -34.94 5.09 -23.69
C LYS A 678 -35.58 3.81 -23.14
N ASN A 679 -35.02 3.22 -22.08
CA ASN A 679 -35.62 2.04 -21.45
C ASN A 679 -36.86 2.43 -20.62
N SER A 680 -37.58 1.44 -20.09
CA SER A 680 -38.79 1.64 -19.27
C SER A 680 -38.55 2.38 -17.95
N GLU A 681 -37.30 2.50 -17.52
CA GLU A 681 -36.88 3.24 -16.31
C GLU A 681 -36.41 4.66 -16.63
N GLY A 682 -36.41 5.05 -17.91
CA GLY A 682 -36.00 6.38 -18.34
C GLY A 682 -34.51 6.53 -18.65
N HIS A 683 -33.71 5.46 -18.58
CA HIS A 683 -32.30 5.48 -18.96
C HIS A 683 -32.14 5.57 -20.47
N LEU A 684 -31.20 6.39 -20.94
CA LEU A 684 -30.82 6.49 -22.34
C LEU A 684 -29.74 5.45 -22.64
N LEU A 685 -30.09 4.45 -23.44
CA LEU A 685 -29.16 3.45 -23.96
C LEU A 685 -28.67 3.92 -25.32
N VAL A 686 -27.37 3.87 -25.55
CA VAL A 686 -26.72 4.39 -26.76
C VAL A 686 -25.82 3.29 -27.34
N TRP A 687 -25.99 2.99 -28.63
CA TRP A 687 -25.28 1.96 -29.38
C TRP A 687 -24.60 2.53 -30.63
N GLY A 688 -23.46 1.93 -30.99
CA GLY A 688 -22.65 2.34 -32.14
C GLY A 688 -21.64 3.45 -31.82
N PRO A 689 -20.88 3.93 -32.82
CA PRO A 689 -19.96 5.05 -32.64
C PRO A 689 -20.75 6.34 -32.40
N CYS A 690 -20.75 6.80 -31.15
CA CYS A 690 -21.54 7.94 -30.73
C CYS A 690 -20.64 9.08 -30.29
N ARG A 691 -20.79 10.25 -30.92
CA ARG A 691 -20.34 11.51 -30.31
C ARG A 691 -21.43 11.99 -29.38
N ILE A 692 -21.11 12.27 -28.12
CA ILE A 692 -22.01 12.88 -27.14
C ILE A 692 -21.51 14.30 -26.89
N SER A 693 -22.32 15.32 -27.21
CA SER A 693 -22.06 16.73 -26.86
C SER A 693 -23.06 17.22 -25.80
N VAL A 694 -22.61 18.00 -24.82
CA VAL A 694 -23.44 18.56 -23.75
C VAL A 694 -23.43 20.08 -23.86
N ASP A 695 -24.59 20.71 -24.08
CA ASP A 695 -24.72 22.16 -24.24
C ASP A 695 -24.55 22.88 -22.91
N GLY A 696 -23.75 23.96 -22.93
CA GLY A 696 -23.53 24.83 -21.78
C GLY A 696 -22.32 25.76 -21.83
N TRP A 697 -21.56 25.80 -22.94
CA TRP A 697 -20.47 26.77 -23.08
C TRP A 697 -20.93 28.05 -23.81
N ASN A 698 -21.04 29.14 -23.05
CA ASN A 698 -21.47 30.46 -23.53
C ASN A 698 -20.36 31.21 -24.26
N GLY A 699 -20.59 31.48 -25.54
CA GLY A 699 -19.77 32.34 -26.39
C GLY A 699 -20.56 33.12 -27.46
N ALA A 700 -21.75 33.65 -27.12
CA ALA A 700 -22.52 34.71 -27.80
C ALA A 700 -23.03 34.52 -29.27
N PRO A 701 -24.14 35.20 -29.69
CA PRO A 701 -25.23 34.63 -30.51
C PRO A 701 -25.29 35.19 -31.97
N PRO A 702 -26.20 34.73 -32.86
CA PRO A 702 -27.56 35.31 -32.91
C PRO A 702 -28.71 34.36 -33.36
N SER A 703 -29.85 34.53 -32.66
CA SER A 703 -31.23 34.54 -33.16
C SER A 703 -31.61 33.70 -34.39
N GLU A 704 -32.38 32.63 -34.16
CA GLU A 704 -33.77 32.49 -34.63
C GLU A 704 -34.29 31.08 -34.30
N MET A 705 -35.56 31.03 -33.90
CA MET A 705 -36.52 29.92 -34.03
C MET A 705 -37.06 29.24 -32.76
N PRO A 706 -38.33 28.78 -32.83
CA PRO A 706 -39.30 28.78 -31.74
C PRO A 706 -39.55 27.39 -31.14
N THR A 707 -40.24 27.36 -30.00
CA THR A 707 -40.87 26.18 -29.40
C THR A 707 -42.37 26.12 -29.77
N PRO A 708 -43.11 25.05 -29.40
CA PRO A 708 -42.89 23.62 -29.62
C PRO A 708 -44.17 22.95 -30.19
N ASN A 709 -44.11 21.68 -30.64
CA ASN A 709 -45.21 20.72 -30.45
C ASN A 709 -44.81 19.28 -30.80
N VAL A 710 -45.22 18.38 -29.91
CA VAL A 710 -45.21 16.92 -29.95
C VAL A 710 -46.01 16.39 -31.14
N ILE A 711 -45.55 15.31 -31.79
CA ILE A 711 -46.44 14.32 -32.44
C ILE A 711 -45.89 12.89 -32.26
N GLU A 712 -46.79 12.00 -31.81
CA GLU A 712 -46.67 10.54 -31.67
C GLU A 712 -46.70 9.79 -33.02
N GLY A 713 -46.14 8.57 -33.02
CA GLY A 713 -46.65 7.43 -33.81
C GLY A 713 -45.68 6.84 -34.85
N LEU A 714 -45.19 5.62 -34.59
CA LEU A 714 -45.37 4.43 -35.46
C LEU A 714 -44.67 3.17 -34.89
N ASP A 715 -45.38 2.04 -34.98
CA ASP A 715 -44.88 0.65 -34.95
C ASP A 715 -43.84 0.38 -36.06
N VAL A 716 -42.76 -0.39 -35.80
CA VAL A 716 -42.29 -1.54 -36.64
C VAL A 716 -41.32 -2.47 -35.86
N LYS A 717 -41.69 -3.76 -35.91
CA LYS A 717 -41.00 -5.06 -35.70
C LYS A 717 -39.48 -5.17 -35.45
N LEU A 718 -39.22 -6.00 -34.43
CA LEU A 718 -37.98 -6.68 -34.02
C LEU A 718 -37.61 -7.88 -34.91
N GLU A 719 -36.31 -8.11 -35.11
CA GLU A 719 -35.74 -9.45 -35.36
C GLU A 719 -34.61 -9.76 -34.36
N THR A 720 -34.99 -10.52 -33.31
CA THR A 720 -34.23 -11.52 -32.52
C THR A 720 -32.81 -11.16 -32.02
N ASN A 721 -32.51 -11.02 -30.72
CA ASN A 721 -32.97 -11.80 -29.54
C ASN A 721 -33.39 -10.88 -28.38
N VAL A 722 -34.68 -10.87 -28.08
CA VAL A 722 -35.30 -10.25 -26.90
C VAL A 722 -35.82 -11.37 -26.00
N TYR A 723 -35.53 -11.31 -24.70
CA TYR A 723 -36.39 -11.90 -23.68
C TYR A 723 -37.36 -10.81 -23.22
N GLU A 724 -38.66 -11.06 -23.42
CA GLU A 724 -39.74 -10.14 -23.06
C GLU A 724 -40.13 -10.27 -21.57
N ILE A 725 -40.28 -9.13 -20.92
CA ILE A 725 -40.82 -8.95 -19.57
C ILE A 725 -42.36 -8.97 -19.68
N THR A 726 -43.04 -9.90 -19.00
CA THR A 726 -44.52 -9.87 -18.88
C THR A 726 -45.01 -8.92 -17.77
N ASP A 727 -45.84 -7.94 -18.15
CA ASP A 727 -46.55 -6.99 -17.29
C ASP A 727 -47.79 -7.63 -16.60
N LYS A 728 -48.03 -7.27 -15.34
CA LYS A 728 -49.38 -7.24 -14.73
C LYS A 728 -49.47 -6.10 -13.71
N SER A 729 -49.75 -4.89 -14.17
CA SER A 729 -50.48 -3.90 -13.38
C SER A 729 -51.88 -3.61 -13.96
N ARG A 730 -52.84 -3.43 -13.03
CA ARG A 730 -54.23 -2.98 -13.18
C ARG A 730 -55.33 -4.02 -13.46
N LYS A 731 -55.86 -4.57 -12.35
CA LYS A 731 -57.27 -4.31 -12.02
C LYS A 731 -57.39 -3.73 -10.62
N ASN A 732 -57.92 -2.50 -10.56
CA ASN A 732 -58.64 -1.97 -9.43
C ASN A 732 -59.67 -2.99 -8.92
N ASN A 733 -59.79 -3.13 -7.61
CA ASN A 733 -61.06 -3.05 -6.89
C ASN A 733 -60.80 -3.01 -5.38
N ALA A 734 -61.29 -1.94 -4.73
CA ALA A 734 -61.70 -1.78 -3.32
C ALA A 734 -60.70 -2.25 -2.23
N LEU A 735 -60.31 -1.45 -1.24
CA LEU A 735 -61.03 -0.45 -0.45
C LEU A 735 -59.99 0.41 0.29
#